data_AF-I0R965-F1
#
_entry.id   AF-I0R965-F1
#
_cell.length_a   1.000
_cell.length_b   1.000
_cell.length_c   1.000
_cell.angle_alpha   90.00
_cell.angle_beta   90.00
_cell.angle_gamma   90.00
#
_symmetry.space_group_name_H-M   'P 1'
#
loop_
_entity.id
_entity.type
_entity.pdbx_description
1 polymer ?
#
loop_
_entity_poly.entity_id
_entity_poly.type
_entity_poly.pdbx_seq_one_letter_code
_entity_poly.pdbx_strand_id
1 'polypeptide(L)'
;MTGIFRDVYILKRPQSVIWDYRVNAEREKLKLDIELTDPIEVKIELEDGSGKKVACGIVNQTGSIEFKVLNPVLWNTENPYLYTLILETEVETIVEYVGFRTVEIIDKVLYLNKQKIKFRGVNRHDSDPITGFTIGIEQIIKDLTLMKQHNFNSIRSSHYPNAPYFYQLCDKYGFMVIDEADIEAHGPVMIYRKEDTDYNRFKRWNEKIADDPAWEASILDRVELMVKREKNRPSIIMWSMGNESAYGCNFEKALKWTKEYDPSRITQYESARYRNYDVVYNYDHLDIYSRMYPSLDEIREYLKNDASKPFLLVEYCHSMGNGPGDFEDYFELIYENDLMCGGFVWEWCDHAIYKGTAKNGKAMYYYGGDHGEKVHDLNFCMDGLVYPDRRPHTGLLEYKNVYRPARVVSYDEESGKLVLHNYMDFDDLKDFIDVNYEVSCDGISVETGVLELPSIKVHSEKELELKIKIPNKGKVFLKLIYILKKEMLLIPKGYELGFDELKIKNEDGRNQNAVKWLDREVTVSNMEVAEDDTSVIIKGKTFKYTYSKKNGMFESLVFAGREYINRPMELNIWRAPTDNDMYAKIEWKKAKYNEAYVRAYETDIIQSEKCVEISVKTSMSAASIQNILDADIVWKIDCMGGITSSIKVVKDEEFPDLPRFGVRLFLDKKLENIAYFGMGPYESYIDKHQSTSHGIYRAKLSEMHEDYINPQENGSHYDCDYVELANGQFGMVAAAKKTFSFNASVYTQEELERAAHNFELKESDSTVLCLDYALNGIGSNSCGPVVTDKYRFDDIKFDFDISIIPFVK
;
A
#
# COMPACT_ATOMS: atom_id res chain seq x y z
N MET A 1 19.70 -12.44 14.77
CA MET A 1 19.61 -13.80 15.37
C MET A 1 20.74 -14.68 14.82
N THR A 2 21.04 -15.84 15.40
CA THR A 2 22.08 -16.78 14.93
C THR A 2 21.68 -18.23 15.22
N GLY A 3 22.27 -19.20 14.50
CA GLY A 3 22.04 -20.63 14.75
C GLY A 3 21.95 -21.47 13.47
N ILE A 4 21.74 -22.77 13.62
CA ILE A 4 21.35 -23.65 12.51
C ILE A 4 19.85 -23.47 12.31
N PHE A 5 19.47 -22.79 11.23
CA PHE A 5 18.10 -22.29 11.03
C PHE A 5 17.39 -22.86 9.81
N ARG A 6 18.05 -23.75 9.07
CA ARG A 6 17.52 -24.54 7.96
C ARG A 6 17.82 -26.01 8.20
N ASP A 7 17.17 -26.86 7.42
CA ASP A 7 17.27 -28.31 7.54
C ASP A 7 18.72 -28.82 7.44
N VAL A 8 19.01 -29.84 8.26
CA VAL A 8 20.25 -30.60 8.21
C VAL A 8 19.90 -32.06 7.98
N TYR A 9 20.43 -32.65 6.91
CA TYR A 9 20.15 -34.03 6.54
C TYR A 9 21.39 -34.74 5.98
N ILE A 10 21.35 -36.06 5.94
CA ILE A 10 22.39 -36.91 5.34
C ILE A 10 21.79 -37.57 4.10
N LEU A 11 22.39 -37.32 2.95
CA LEU A 11 22.01 -37.95 1.68
C LEU A 11 23.01 -39.06 1.34
N LYS A 12 22.53 -40.32 1.29
CA LYS A 12 23.32 -41.45 0.81
C LYS A 12 23.14 -41.56 -0.70
N ARG A 13 24.21 -41.32 -1.45
CA ARG A 13 24.24 -41.47 -2.91
C ARG A 13 25.15 -42.64 -3.33
N PRO A 14 24.98 -43.20 -4.55
CA PRO A 14 25.93 -44.13 -5.15
C PRO A 14 27.34 -43.52 -5.29
N GLN A 15 28.33 -44.34 -5.69
CA GLN A 15 29.68 -43.84 -6.00
C GLN A 15 29.72 -43.10 -7.34
N SER A 16 29.02 -43.64 -8.33
CA SER A 16 28.88 -43.04 -9.65
C SER A 16 27.52 -42.37 -9.75
N VAL A 17 27.49 -41.04 -9.89
CA VAL A 17 26.29 -40.22 -9.73
C VAL A 17 26.20 -39.14 -10.79
N ILE A 18 25.00 -38.58 -10.94
CA ILE A 18 24.81 -37.29 -11.62
C ILE A 18 25.28 -36.21 -10.64
N TRP A 19 26.47 -35.65 -10.85
CA TRP A 19 27.06 -34.66 -9.95
C TRP A 19 26.31 -33.33 -10.02
N ASP A 20 26.12 -32.81 -11.24
CA ASP A 20 25.36 -31.60 -11.53
C ASP A 20 24.61 -31.75 -12.86
N TYR A 21 23.56 -30.97 -13.05
CA TYR A 21 22.85 -30.86 -14.31
C TYR A 21 22.28 -29.46 -14.49
N ARG A 22 22.19 -29.02 -15.75
CA ARG A 22 21.61 -27.74 -16.13
C ARG A 22 20.58 -27.91 -17.24
N VAL A 23 19.40 -27.34 -17.01
CA VAL A 23 18.31 -27.29 -17.96
C VAL A 23 18.22 -25.88 -18.55
N ASN A 24 18.24 -25.79 -19.88
CA ASN A 24 17.81 -24.60 -20.60
C ASN A 24 16.63 -25.00 -21.50
N ALA A 25 15.44 -24.48 -21.19
CA ALA A 25 14.19 -24.78 -21.89
C ALA A 25 13.61 -23.50 -22.48
N GLU A 26 13.89 -23.26 -23.76
CA GLU A 26 13.53 -22.06 -24.48
C GLU A 26 12.80 -22.40 -25.78
N ARG A 27 11.64 -21.78 -26.00
CA ARG A 27 10.82 -22.00 -27.20
C ARG A 27 10.54 -23.50 -27.36
N GLU A 28 10.93 -24.13 -28.48
CA GLU A 28 10.73 -25.56 -28.76
C GLU A 28 11.92 -26.46 -28.36
N LYS A 29 12.92 -25.93 -27.65
CA LYS A 29 14.17 -26.63 -27.38
C LYS A 29 14.43 -26.77 -25.90
N LEU A 30 14.76 -28.00 -25.47
CA LEU A 30 15.32 -28.28 -24.16
C LEU A 30 16.74 -28.77 -24.34
N LYS A 31 17.72 -28.00 -23.88
CA LYS A 31 19.12 -28.42 -23.76
C LYS A 31 19.38 -28.83 -22.32
N LEU A 32 19.96 -30.01 -22.15
CA LEU A 32 20.33 -30.57 -20.87
C LEU A 32 21.84 -30.85 -20.85
N ASP A 33 22.56 -30.13 -20.00
CA ASP A 33 23.98 -30.37 -19.72
C ASP A 33 24.07 -31.23 -18.45
N ILE A 34 24.80 -32.34 -18.49
CA ILE A 34 24.95 -33.29 -17.38
C ILE A 34 26.43 -33.50 -17.06
N GLU A 35 26.76 -33.42 -15.79
CA GLU A 35 28.06 -33.78 -15.24
C GLU A 35 27.96 -35.07 -14.43
N LEU A 36 28.79 -36.06 -14.78
CA LEU A 36 28.85 -37.35 -14.10
C LEU A 36 30.18 -37.50 -13.37
N THR A 37 30.19 -38.16 -12.20
CA THR A 37 31.45 -38.50 -11.52
C THR A 37 32.22 -39.62 -12.22
N ASP A 38 31.50 -40.58 -12.81
CA ASP A 38 32.03 -41.67 -13.64
C ASP A 38 31.09 -41.92 -14.83
N PRO A 39 31.55 -42.56 -15.92
CA PRO A 39 30.66 -42.99 -17.00
C PRO A 39 29.57 -43.96 -16.52
N ILE A 40 28.31 -43.53 -16.58
CA ILE A 40 27.11 -44.32 -16.21
C ILE A 40 25.97 -44.01 -17.18
N GLU A 41 25.14 -45.01 -17.48
CA GLU A 41 23.95 -44.79 -18.30
C GLU A 41 22.91 -43.99 -17.52
N VAL A 42 22.54 -42.82 -18.03
CA VAL A 42 21.44 -41.98 -17.56
C VAL A 42 20.35 -41.98 -18.62
N LYS A 43 19.20 -42.57 -18.29
CA LYS A 43 17.97 -42.44 -19.05
C LYS A 43 17.31 -41.12 -18.71
N ILE A 44 16.90 -40.42 -19.75
CA ILE A 44 16.28 -39.10 -19.64
C ILE A 44 14.89 -39.18 -20.22
N GLU A 45 13.91 -38.73 -19.46
CA GLU A 45 12.50 -38.68 -19.85
C GLU A 45 11.93 -37.31 -19.51
N LEU A 46 11.25 -36.69 -20.47
CA LEU A 46 10.48 -35.46 -20.26
C LEU A 46 9.01 -35.79 -20.46
N GLU A 47 8.20 -35.54 -19.42
CA GLU A 47 6.76 -35.76 -19.41
C GLU A 47 6.00 -34.45 -19.39
N ASP A 48 4.85 -34.41 -20.07
CA ASP A 48 3.88 -33.33 -19.96
C ASP A 48 3.07 -33.41 -18.65
N GLY A 49 2.22 -32.41 -18.38
CA GLY A 49 1.40 -32.36 -17.16
C GLY A 49 0.39 -33.51 -17.00
N SER A 50 0.20 -34.37 -18.00
CA SER A 50 -0.61 -35.60 -17.91
C SER A 50 0.22 -36.85 -17.62
N GLY A 51 1.55 -36.73 -17.51
CA GLY A 51 2.49 -37.86 -17.39
C GLY A 51 2.82 -38.51 -18.73
N LYS A 52 2.51 -37.87 -19.85
CA LYS A 52 2.84 -38.41 -21.18
C LYS A 52 4.25 -37.98 -21.57
N LYS A 53 5.09 -38.97 -21.90
CA LYS A 53 6.41 -38.78 -22.51
C LYS A 53 6.34 -37.94 -23.79
N VAL A 54 7.00 -36.79 -23.77
CA VAL A 54 7.15 -35.87 -24.91
C VAL A 54 8.57 -35.87 -25.48
N ALA A 55 9.58 -36.26 -24.68
CA ALA A 55 10.94 -36.50 -25.15
C ALA A 55 11.63 -37.58 -24.33
N CYS A 56 12.61 -38.26 -24.91
CA CYS A 56 13.47 -39.18 -24.19
C CYS A 56 14.86 -39.28 -24.83
N GLY A 57 15.87 -39.57 -24.03
CA GLY A 57 17.25 -39.75 -24.48
C GLY A 57 18.09 -40.57 -23.51
N ILE A 58 19.34 -40.83 -23.88
CA ILE A 58 20.31 -41.54 -23.06
C ILE A 58 21.66 -40.82 -23.19
N VAL A 59 22.34 -40.62 -22.06
CA VAL A 59 23.75 -40.21 -22.01
C VAL A 59 24.55 -41.19 -21.15
N ASN A 60 25.84 -41.34 -21.42
CA ASN A 60 26.71 -42.28 -20.71
C ASN A 60 28.03 -41.67 -20.20
N GLN A 61 28.24 -40.39 -20.47
CA GLN A 61 29.41 -39.61 -20.07
C GLN A 61 28.99 -38.14 -19.92
N THR A 62 29.78 -37.34 -19.19
CA THR A 62 29.59 -35.89 -19.09
C THR A 62 29.43 -35.26 -20.47
N GLY A 63 28.42 -34.42 -20.65
CA GLY A 63 28.12 -33.80 -21.94
C GLY A 63 26.74 -33.16 -22.00
N SER A 64 26.29 -32.90 -23.22
CA SER A 64 25.02 -32.21 -23.50
C SER A 64 24.12 -33.04 -24.41
N ILE A 65 22.81 -32.99 -24.17
CA ILE A 65 21.78 -33.52 -25.07
C ILE A 65 20.71 -32.46 -25.31
N GLU A 66 20.14 -32.41 -26.51
CA GLU A 66 19.07 -31.49 -26.88
C GLU A 66 17.83 -32.27 -27.33
N PHE A 67 16.66 -31.85 -26.86
CA PHE A 67 15.36 -32.35 -27.27
C PHE A 67 14.57 -31.24 -27.94
N LYS A 68 13.84 -31.61 -29.00
CA LYS A 68 12.83 -30.76 -29.62
C LYS A 68 11.45 -31.14 -29.08
N VAL A 69 10.78 -30.20 -28.43
CA VAL A 69 9.38 -30.33 -27.97
C VAL A 69 8.50 -29.51 -28.90
N LEU A 70 7.58 -30.16 -29.60
CA LEU A 70 6.69 -29.48 -30.55
C LEU A 70 5.58 -28.72 -29.81
N ASN A 71 5.42 -27.43 -30.13
CA ASN A 71 4.40 -26.56 -29.53
C ASN A 71 4.32 -26.67 -27.98
N PRO A 72 5.42 -26.41 -27.25
CA PRO A 72 5.39 -26.54 -25.80
C PRO A 72 4.49 -25.49 -25.18
N VAL A 73 3.85 -25.85 -24.07
CA VAL A 73 3.11 -24.90 -23.25
C VAL A 73 4.13 -24.08 -22.48
N LEU A 74 4.12 -22.77 -22.70
CA LEU A 74 5.10 -21.87 -22.10
C LEU A 74 4.72 -21.55 -20.65
N TRP A 75 5.68 -21.64 -19.75
CA TRP A 75 5.53 -21.22 -18.37
C TRP A 75 5.38 -19.69 -18.28
N ASN A 76 4.42 -19.23 -17.48
CA ASN A 76 4.23 -17.84 -17.10
C ASN A 76 3.44 -17.73 -15.78
N THR A 77 3.26 -16.51 -15.27
CA THR A 77 2.65 -16.23 -13.95
C THR A 77 1.15 -16.51 -13.88
N GLU A 78 0.47 -16.51 -15.03
CA GLU A 78 -0.97 -16.77 -15.16
C GLU A 78 -1.26 -18.22 -15.51
N ASN A 79 -0.32 -18.88 -16.18
CA ASN A 79 -0.34 -20.28 -16.61
C ASN A 79 1.01 -20.95 -16.28
N PRO A 80 1.27 -21.30 -15.01
CA PRO A 80 2.57 -21.83 -14.56
C PRO A 80 2.75 -23.32 -14.93
N TYR A 81 2.75 -23.61 -16.23
CA TYR A 81 2.87 -24.97 -16.74
C TYR A 81 4.28 -25.53 -16.53
N LEU A 82 4.36 -26.72 -15.93
CA LEU A 82 5.62 -27.43 -15.67
C LEU A 82 5.58 -28.81 -16.32
N TYR A 83 6.65 -29.13 -17.03
CA TYR A 83 6.99 -30.48 -17.47
C TYR A 83 7.78 -31.19 -16.35
N THR A 84 7.76 -32.53 -16.35
CA THR A 84 8.55 -33.34 -15.42
C THR A 84 9.74 -33.95 -16.16
N LEU A 85 10.96 -33.56 -15.78
CA LEU A 85 12.21 -34.14 -16.26
C LEU A 85 12.69 -35.21 -15.28
N ILE A 86 12.79 -36.44 -15.74
CA ILE A 86 13.24 -37.59 -14.97
C ILE A 86 14.61 -38.01 -15.50
N LEU A 87 15.61 -37.99 -14.61
CA LEU A 87 16.96 -38.49 -14.87
C LEU A 87 17.16 -39.77 -14.06
N GLU A 88 17.23 -40.90 -14.74
CA GLU A 88 17.25 -42.22 -14.11
C GLU A 88 18.52 -42.98 -14.47
N THR A 89 19.24 -43.43 -13.46
CA THR A 89 20.31 -44.43 -13.57
C THR A 89 19.81 -45.75 -12.98
N GLU A 90 20.63 -46.80 -12.96
CA GLU A 90 20.25 -48.06 -12.29
C GLU A 90 19.95 -47.88 -10.78
N VAL A 91 20.52 -46.87 -10.13
CA VAL A 91 20.56 -46.74 -8.66
C VAL A 91 20.18 -45.36 -8.12
N GLU A 92 19.90 -44.39 -8.98
CA GLU A 92 19.54 -43.01 -8.64
C GLU A 92 18.49 -42.47 -9.61
N THR A 93 17.47 -41.81 -9.08
CA THR A 93 16.46 -41.08 -9.86
C THR A 93 16.40 -39.64 -9.35
N ILE A 94 16.57 -38.68 -10.25
CA ILE A 94 16.41 -37.24 -9.98
C ILE A 94 15.20 -36.75 -10.78
N VAL A 95 14.32 -36.00 -10.12
CA VAL A 95 13.14 -35.40 -10.74
C VAL A 95 13.28 -33.88 -10.68
N GLU A 96 13.16 -33.22 -11.82
CA GLU A 96 13.18 -31.77 -11.97
C GLU A 96 11.91 -31.28 -12.67
N TYR A 97 11.43 -30.10 -12.29
CA TYR A 97 10.29 -29.47 -12.94
C TYR A 97 10.77 -28.37 -13.88
N VAL A 98 10.33 -28.43 -15.14
CA VAL A 98 10.85 -27.58 -16.22
C VAL A 98 9.74 -26.72 -16.81
N GLY A 99 9.95 -25.40 -16.82
CA GLY A 99 9.10 -24.45 -17.53
C GLY A 99 9.78 -23.94 -18.79
N PHE A 100 9.12 -24.05 -19.94
CA PHE A 100 9.61 -23.44 -21.17
C PHE A 100 9.29 -21.94 -21.16
N ARG A 101 10.31 -21.09 -21.19
CA ARG A 101 10.10 -19.62 -21.24
C ARG A 101 11.28 -18.90 -21.85
N THR A 102 11.06 -17.69 -22.37
CA THR A 102 12.13 -16.77 -22.76
C THR A 102 11.99 -15.44 -22.04
N VAL A 103 13.09 -14.90 -21.53
CA VAL A 103 13.17 -13.52 -21.02
C VAL A 103 14.17 -12.76 -21.87
N GLU A 104 13.77 -11.60 -22.38
CA GLU A 104 14.60 -10.81 -23.29
C GLU A 104 14.29 -9.32 -23.17
N ILE A 105 15.29 -8.48 -23.43
CA ILE A 105 15.10 -7.03 -23.57
C ILE A 105 15.22 -6.70 -25.05
N ILE A 106 14.14 -6.15 -25.62
CA ILE A 106 14.08 -5.72 -27.02
C ILE A 106 13.75 -4.24 -27.01
N ASP A 107 14.58 -3.42 -27.68
CA ASP A 107 14.43 -1.97 -27.74
C ASP A 107 14.18 -1.34 -26.36
N LYS A 108 14.93 -1.83 -25.35
CA LYS A 108 14.90 -1.37 -23.94
C LYS A 108 13.58 -1.65 -23.20
N VAL A 109 12.77 -2.58 -23.69
CA VAL A 109 11.56 -3.06 -23.02
C VAL A 109 11.76 -4.53 -22.63
N LEU A 110 11.32 -4.90 -21.43
CA LEU A 110 11.42 -6.27 -20.92
C LEU A 110 10.25 -7.13 -21.42
N TYR A 111 10.59 -8.31 -21.93
CA TYR A 111 9.64 -9.29 -22.43
C TYR A 111 9.77 -10.63 -21.71
N LEU A 112 8.62 -11.26 -21.45
CA LEU A 112 8.51 -12.68 -21.10
C LEU A 112 7.66 -13.36 -22.18
N ASN A 113 8.20 -14.37 -22.85
CA ASN A 113 7.51 -15.09 -23.93
C ASN A 113 6.97 -14.17 -25.03
N LYS A 114 7.71 -13.10 -25.36
CA LYS A 114 7.34 -12.03 -26.32
C LYS A 114 6.15 -11.15 -25.88
N GLN A 115 5.68 -11.25 -24.65
CA GLN A 115 4.76 -10.27 -24.06
C GLN A 115 5.53 -9.24 -23.26
N LYS A 116 5.17 -7.97 -23.42
CA LYS A 116 5.70 -6.89 -22.58
C LYS A 116 5.14 -7.09 -21.18
N ILE A 117 6.00 -7.20 -20.18
CA ILE A 117 5.55 -7.46 -18.81
C ILE A 117 5.84 -6.29 -17.89
N LYS A 118 5.03 -6.19 -16.84
CA LYS A 118 5.29 -5.33 -15.69
C LYS A 118 5.37 -6.18 -14.42
N PHE A 119 6.35 -5.89 -13.58
CA PHE A 119 6.44 -6.42 -12.23
C PHE A 119 5.41 -5.74 -11.35
N ARG A 120 4.46 -6.56 -10.90
CA ARG A 120 3.53 -6.28 -9.81
C ARG A 120 4.11 -7.03 -8.62
N GLY A 121 5.17 -6.47 -8.07
CA GLY A 121 6.10 -7.17 -7.19
C GLY A 121 6.07 -6.72 -5.74
N VAL A 122 6.60 -7.57 -4.87
CA VAL A 122 6.87 -7.25 -3.46
C VAL A 122 8.22 -7.80 -3.01
N ASN A 123 8.91 -7.06 -2.16
CA ASN A 123 10.11 -7.51 -1.46
C ASN A 123 9.69 -8.46 -0.32
N ARG A 124 10.37 -9.60 -0.19
CA ARG A 124 10.03 -10.61 0.83
C ARG A 124 11.28 -11.12 1.54
N HIS A 125 11.30 -10.94 2.86
CA HIS A 125 12.20 -11.66 3.75
C HIS A 125 11.61 -13.01 4.21
N ASP A 126 12.49 -13.95 4.56
CA ASP A 126 12.10 -15.11 5.38
C ASP A 126 11.88 -14.62 6.82
N SER A 127 10.62 -14.39 7.20
CA SER A 127 10.27 -13.86 8.51
C SER A 127 8.99 -14.46 9.09
N ASP A 128 9.03 -14.93 10.33
CA ASP A 128 7.89 -15.39 11.10
C ASP A 128 8.02 -14.88 12.55
N PRO A 129 6.93 -14.37 13.16
CA PRO A 129 7.00 -13.78 14.50
C PRO A 129 7.39 -14.75 15.62
N ILE A 130 7.30 -16.07 15.38
CA ILE A 130 7.60 -17.13 16.35
C ILE A 130 8.92 -17.81 16.01
N THR A 131 9.12 -18.22 14.76
CA THR A 131 10.31 -18.98 14.32
C THR A 131 11.43 -18.11 13.74
N GLY A 132 11.23 -16.80 13.65
CA GLY A 132 12.19 -15.87 13.05
C GLY A 132 12.39 -16.19 11.57
N PHE A 133 13.64 -16.28 11.11
CA PHE A 133 13.97 -16.61 9.72
C PHE A 133 13.91 -18.11 9.38
N THR A 134 13.43 -18.97 10.29
CA THR A 134 13.19 -20.39 10.00
C THR A 134 11.76 -20.54 9.48
N ILE A 135 11.61 -20.58 8.15
CA ILE A 135 10.31 -20.59 7.48
C ILE A 135 10.04 -21.95 6.87
N GLY A 136 8.92 -22.59 7.22
CA GLY A 136 8.39 -23.84 6.66
C GLY A 136 7.56 -23.66 5.39
N ILE A 137 7.28 -24.77 4.69
CA ILE A 137 6.49 -24.77 3.44
C ILE A 137 5.10 -24.14 3.62
N GLU A 138 4.41 -24.42 4.73
CA GLU A 138 3.06 -23.90 4.98
C GLU A 138 3.04 -22.37 5.11
N GLN A 139 4.05 -21.79 5.76
CA GLN A 139 4.20 -20.33 5.88
C GLN A 139 4.44 -19.69 4.50
N ILE A 140 5.28 -20.31 3.66
CA ILE A 140 5.49 -19.83 2.29
C ILE A 140 4.19 -19.93 1.48
N ILE A 141 3.47 -21.05 1.55
CA ILE A 141 2.20 -21.20 0.82
C ILE A 141 1.19 -20.15 1.28
N LYS A 142 1.15 -19.81 2.57
CA LYS A 142 0.30 -18.73 3.10
C LYS A 142 0.67 -17.38 2.47
N ASP A 143 1.95 -17.03 2.46
CA ASP A 143 2.46 -15.80 1.83
C ASP A 143 2.08 -15.76 0.34
N LEU A 144 2.44 -16.80 -0.43
CA LEU A 144 2.17 -16.88 -1.88
C LEU A 144 0.66 -16.83 -2.19
N THR A 145 -0.18 -17.43 -1.33
CA THR A 145 -1.63 -17.39 -1.49
C THR A 145 -2.16 -15.98 -1.34
N LEU A 146 -1.76 -15.28 -0.28
CA LEU A 146 -2.16 -13.90 -0.04
C LEU A 146 -1.65 -12.98 -1.16
N MET A 147 -0.41 -13.15 -1.63
CA MET A 147 0.14 -12.39 -2.76
C MET A 147 -0.72 -12.59 -4.03
N LYS A 148 -1.07 -13.83 -4.38
CA LYS A 148 -1.97 -14.11 -5.52
C LYS A 148 -3.35 -13.48 -5.34
N GLN A 149 -3.91 -13.58 -4.14
CA GLN A 149 -5.20 -12.98 -3.78
C GLN A 149 -5.22 -11.44 -3.85
N HIS A 150 -4.05 -10.80 -3.92
CA HIS A 150 -3.88 -9.34 -4.01
C HIS A 150 -3.13 -8.93 -5.29
N ASN A 151 -3.27 -9.73 -6.36
CA ASN A 151 -2.85 -9.41 -7.73
C ASN A 151 -1.33 -9.28 -7.97
N PHE A 152 -0.47 -9.73 -7.03
CA PHE A 152 0.98 -9.79 -7.26
C PHE A 152 1.35 -10.87 -8.29
N ASN A 153 2.34 -10.58 -9.13
CA ASN A 153 2.91 -11.51 -10.10
C ASN A 153 4.42 -11.78 -9.89
N SER A 154 5.09 -11.02 -9.01
CA SER A 154 6.53 -11.16 -8.80
C SER A 154 6.99 -10.98 -7.35
N ILE A 155 8.15 -11.54 -7.02
CA ILE A 155 8.76 -11.46 -5.69
C ILE A 155 10.27 -11.20 -5.82
N ARG A 156 10.81 -10.28 -5.01
CA ARG A 156 12.25 -10.12 -4.82
C ARG A 156 12.66 -10.75 -3.50
N SER A 157 13.67 -11.62 -3.52
CA SER A 157 14.16 -12.33 -2.33
C SER A 157 15.10 -11.45 -1.49
N SER A 158 14.53 -10.46 -0.81
CA SER A 158 15.29 -9.47 -0.04
C SER A 158 15.93 -10.10 1.21
N HIS A 159 17.22 -9.93 1.49
CA HIS A 159 18.33 -9.57 0.57
C HIS A 159 19.32 -10.73 0.45
N TYR A 160 18.77 -11.93 0.27
CA TYR A 160 19.52 -13.18 0.26
C TYR A 160 18.69 -14.31 -0.35
N PRO A 161 19.32 -15.42 -0.77
CA PRO A 161 18.58 -16.56 -1.27
C PRO A 161 17.71 -17.16 -0.15
N ASN A 162 16.39 -17.12 -0.37
CA ASN A 162 15.35 -17.57 0.56
C ASN A 162 15.41 -19.11 0.80
N ALA A 163 14.50 -19.63 1.62
CA ALA A 163 14.38 -21.05 1.92
C ALA A 163 14.43 -21.93 0.64
N PRO A 164 15.13 -23.08 0.63
CA PRO A 164 15.41 -23.82 -0.61
C PRO A 164 14.20 -24.22 -1.47
N TYR A 165 13.05 -24.50 -0.85
CA TYR A 165 11.82 -24.86 -1.57
C TYR A 165 11.01 -23.64 -2.04
N PHE A 166 11.35 -22.42 -1.64
CA PHE A 166 10.64 -21.19 -2.03
C PHE A 166 10.51 -21.08 -3.56
N TYR A 167 11.62 -21.24 -4.28
CA TYR A 167 11.66 -21.09 -5.73
C TYR A 167 10.88 -22.18 -6.46
N GLN A 168 10.86 -23.41 -5.95
CA GLN A 168 10.03 -24.49 -6.48
C GLN A 168 8.53 -24.21 -6.30
N LEU A 169 8.15 -23.56 -5.19
CA LEU A 169 6.78 -23.12 -4.97
C LEU A 169 6.43 -21.93 -5.89
N CYS A 170 7.37 -21.02 -6.16
CA CYS A 170 7.20 -19.94 -7.14
C CYS A 170 7.06 -20.48 -8.58
N ASP A 171 7.81 -21.52 -8.95
CA ASP A 171 7.65 -22.23 -10.22
C ASP A 171 6.23 -22.78 -10.34
N LYS A 172 5.77 -23.48 -9.30
CA LYS A 172 4.47 -24.16 -9.27
C LYS A 172 3.29 -23.20 -9.28
N TYR A 173 3.38 -22.11 -8.51
CA TYR A 173 2.27 -21.18 -8.32
C TYR A 173 2.33 -19.94 -9.22
N GLY A 174 3.40 -19.78 -10.00
CA GLY A 174 3.52 -18.77 -11.05
C GLY A 174 3.91 -17.40 -10.52
N PHE A 175 5.10 -17.25 -9.97
CA PHE A 175 5.69 -15.96 -9.64
C PHE A 175 6.99 -15.74 -10.42
N MET A 176 7.18 -14.54 -10.95
CA MET A 176 8.50 -14.11 -11.41
C MET A 176 9.36 -13.76 -10.20
N VAL A 177 10.60 -14.24 -10.18
CA VAL A 177 11.50 -14.03 -9.04
C VAL A 177 12.75 -13.27 -9.48
N ILE A 178 13.09 -12.25 -8.70
CA ILE A 178 14.45 -11.70 -8.62
C ILE A 178 15.14 -12.43 -7.47
N ASP A 179 16.06 -13.32 -7.79
CA ASP A 179 16.87 -13.99 -6.78
C ASP A 179 18.12 -13.16 -6.52
N GLU A 180 18.43 -12.93 -5.24
CA GLU A 180 19.41 -11.96 -4.79
C GLU A 180 20.50 -12.60 -3.93
N ALA A 181 21.76 -12.31 -4.27
CA ALA A 181 22.89 -12.83 -3.54
C ALA A 181 22.92 -12.23 -2.12
N ASP A 182 23.30 -13.04 -1.13
CA ASP A 182 23.44 -12.63 0.28
C ASP A 182 24.63 -11.69 0.44
N ILE A 183 24.52 -10.46 -0.05
CA ILE A 183 25.58 -9.45 -0.04
C ILE A 183 24.94 -8.11 0.30
N GLU A 184 25.05 -7.72 1.56
CA GLU A 184 24.70 -6.39 2.04
C GLU A 184 25.77 -5.86 2.99
N ALA A 185 26.38 -4.74 2.59
CA ALA A 185 27.41 -4.04 3.31
C ALA A 185 27.04 -2.55 3.39
N HIS A 186 25.87 -2.29 3.99
CA HIS A 186 25.34 -0.94 4.13
C HIS A 186 26.22 -0.08 5.05
N GLY A 187 26.57 -0.60 6.24
CA GLY A 187 27.30 0.12 7.29
C GLY A 187 28.51 0.98 6.87
N PRO A 188 29.38 0.54 5.93
CA PRO A 188 30.42 1.38 5.34
C PRO A 188 30.02 2.78 4.86
N VAL A 189 28.75 3.02 4.48
CA VAL A 189 28.26 4.37 4.13
C VAL A 189 28.37 5.35 5.31
N MET A 190 28.26 4.84 6.54
CA MET A 190 28.28 5.61 7.79
C MET A 190 29.70 5.77 8.38
N ILE A 191 30.75 5.38 7.64
CA ILE A 191 32.13 5.61 8.10
C ILE A 191 32.34 7.11 8.29
N TYR A 192 32.70 7.50 9.51
CA TYR A 192 32.90 8.88 9.90
C TYR A 192 33.81 9.65 8.94
N ARG A 193 33.30 10.75 8.39
CA ARG A 193 34.04 11.67 7.51
C ARG A 193 34.16 13.03 8.17
N LYS A 194 35.21 13.77 7.82
CA LYS A 194 35.41 15.15 8.29
C LYS A 194 34.29 16.08 7.82
N GLU A 195 33.82 15.86 6.59
CA GLU A 195 32.69 16.55 5.99
C GLU A 195 31.64 15.50 5.63
N ASP A 196 30.53 15.53 6.36
CA ASP A 196 29.49 14.51 6.27
C ASP A 196 28.38 14.95 5.31
N THR A 197 28.65 14.76 4.01
CA THR A 197 27.72 15.05 2.92
C THR A 197 27.43 13.76 2.15
N ASP A 198 26.24 13.67 1.54
CA ASP A 198 25.88 12.53 0.68
C ASP A 198 26.90 12.30 -0.42
N TYR A 199 27.43 13.37 -1.02
CA TYR A 199 28.51 13.28 -1.99
C TYR A 199 29.75 12.56 -1.42
N ASN A 200 30.21 12.95 -0.23
CA ASN A 200 31.40 12.35 0.40
C ASN A 200 31.15 10.92 0.90
N ARG A 201 29.92 10.61 1.35
CA ARG A 201 29.51 9.25 1.71
C ARG A 201 29.51 8.35 0.48
N PHE A 202 28.74 8.70 -0.55
CA PHE A 202 28.56 7.88 -1.75
C PHE A 202 29.84 7.72 -2.57
N LYS A 203 30.64 8.79 -2.71
CA LYS A 203 31.93 8.74 -3.43
C LYS A 203 32.89 7.70 -2.87
N ARG A 204 32.79 7.39 -1.57
CA ARG A 204 33.80 6.60 -0.85
C ARG A 204 33.23 5.36 -0.16
N TRP A 205 31.97 5.03 -0.43
CA TRP A 205 31.30 3.87 0.16
C TRP A 205 31.94 2.56 -0.32
N ASN A 206 32.22 2.47 -1.60
CA ASN A 206 32.79 1.28 -2.25
C ASN A 206 34.21 0.91 -1.80
N GLU A 207 35.01 1.87 -1.29
CA GLU A 207 36.43 1.71 -0.94
C GLU A 207 36.74 0.50 -0.06
N LYS A 208 35.83 0.11 0.84
CA LYS A 208 36.10 -0.91 1.86
C LYS A 208 35.69 -2.32 1.48
N ILE A 209 34.79 -2.48 0.52
CA ILE A 209 34.17 -3.77 0.18
C ILE A 209 34.12 -3.94 -1.34
N ALA A 210 33.34 -3.12 -2.03
CA ALA A 210 33.11 -3.27 -3.47
C ALA A 210 34.38 -3.09 -4.33
N ASP A 211 35.34 -2.28 -3.88
CA ASP A 211 36.64 -2.06 -4.55
C ASP A 211 37.84 -2.74 -3.87
N ASP A 212 37.68 -3.30 -2.67
CA ASP A 212 38.79 -3.89 -1.95
C ASP A 212 39.00 -5.34 -2.43
N PRO A 213 40.15 -5.69 -3.05
CA PRO A 213 40.40 -7.04 -3.56
C PRO A 213 40.35 -8.13 -2.49
N ALA A 214 40.47 -7.78 -1.20
CA ALA A 214 40.31 -8.74 -0.11
C ALA A 214 38.91 -9.38 -0.08
N TRP A 215 37.90 -8.71 -0.64
CA TRP A 215 36.50 -9.19 -0.65
C TRP A 215 36.09 -9.83 -1.97
N GLU A 216 36.93 -9.80 -3.01
CA GLU A 216 36.64 -10.35 -4.34
C GLU A 216 36.14 -11.79 -4.27
N ALA A 217 36.90 -12.66 -3.61
CA ALA A 217 36.57 -14.08 -3.51
C ALA A 217 35.26 -14.32 -2.76
N SER A 218 34.96 -13.51 -1.73
CA SER A 218 33.74 -13.67 -0.93
C SER A 218 32.49 -13.19 -1.68
N ILE A 219 32.60 -12.08 -2.43
CA ILE A 219 31.52 -11.56 -3.27
C ILE A 219 31.23 -12.56 -4.39
N LEU A 220 32.26 -13.03 -5.09
CA LEU A 220 32.08 -13.99 -6.17
C LEU A 220 31.48 -15.30 -5.65
N ASP A 221 31.99 -15.86 -4.56
CA ASP A 221 31.48 -17.11 -3.96
C ASP A 221 29.96 -17.05 -3.68
N ARG A 222 29.49 -15.97 -3.05
CA ARG A 222 28.07 -15.78 -2.71
C ARG A 222 27.18 -15.70 -3.96
N VAL A 223 27.64 -15.02 -5.01
CA VAL A 223 26.94 -14.96 -6.30
C VAL A 223 26.96 -16.32 -7.00
N GLU A 224 28.10 -17.00 -7.04
CA GLU A 224 28.22 -18.30 -7.68
C GLU A 224 27.31 -19.34 -7.02
N LEU A 225 27.27 -19.37 -5.68
CA LEU A 225 26.45 -20.31 -4.92
C LEU A 225 24.95 -20.09 -5.15
N MET A 226 24.49 -18.83 -5.21
CA MET A 226 23.11 -18.51 -5.56
C MET A 226 22.76 -19.06 -6.96
N VAL A 227 23.53 -18.64 -7.97
CA VAL A 227 23.23 -18.98 -9.38
C VAL A 227 23.33 -20.48 -9.61
N LYS A 228 24.38 -21.16 -9.11
CA LYS A 228 24.56 -22.60 -9.30
C LYS A 228 23.44 -23.43 -8.68
N ARG A 229 22.92 -23.00 -7.52
CA ARG A 229 21.84 -23.68 -6.80
C ARG A 229 20.52 -23.58 -7.55
N GLU A 230 20.19 -22.40 -8.08
CA GLU A 230 18.85 -22.11 -8.62
C GLU A 230 18.77 -21.98 -10.16
N LYS A 231 19.86 -22.25 -10.90
CA LYS A 231 19.96 -22.13 -12.37
C LYS A 231 18.83 -22.78 -13.18
N ASN A 232 18.16 -23.80 -12.63
CA ASN A 232 17.12 -24.57 -13.30
C ASN A 232 15.69 -24.03 -13.05
N ARG A 233 15.51 -23.01 -12.20
CA ARG A 233 14.18 -22.48 -11.83
C ARG A 233 13.59 -21.61 -12.95
N PRO A 234 12.45 -21.98 -13.59
CA PRO A 234 11.81 -21.13 -14.58
C PRO A 234 11.29 -19.80 -14.00
N SER A 235 10.89 -19.79 -12.73
CA SER A 235 10.41 -18.60 -12.02
C SER A 235 11.45 -17.49 -11.91
N ILE A 236 12.72 -17.86 -11.75
CA ILE A 236 13.79 -16.87 -11.69
C ILE A 236 14.03 -16.34 -13.10
N ILE A 237 13.79 -15.05 -13.27
CA ILE A 237 13.99 -14.34 -14.53
C ILE A 237 15.16 -13.35 -14.45
N MET A 238 15.61 -13.05 -13.23
CA MET A 238 16.61 -12.02 -12.96
C MET A 238 17.49 -12.40 -11.78
N TRP A 239 18.79 -12.14 -11.91
CA TRP A 239 19.80 -12.26 -10.87
C TRP A 239 20.17 -10.88 -10.33
N SER A 240 20.07 -10.71 -9.02
CA SER A 240 20.55 -9.52 -8.30
C SER A 240 21.87 -9.81 -7.61
N MET A 241 22.84 -8.90 -7.74
CA MET A 241 24.17 -9.09 -7.14
C MET A 241 24.22 -8.78 -5.63
N GLY A 242 23.13 -8.34 -5.04
CA GLY A 242 23.04 -7.97 -3.62
C GLY A 242 22.29 -6.66 -3.42
N ASN A 243 22.42 -6.10 -2.23
CA ASN A 243 21.75 -4.87 -1.81
C ASN A 243 22.76 -3.88 -1.20
N GLU A 244 22.51 -2.58 -1.35
CA GLU A 244 23.17 -1.47 -0.63
C GLU A 244 24.64 -1.73 -0.20
N SER A 245 25.48 -2.13 -1.16
CA SER A 245 26.90 -2.44 -0.92
C SER A 245 27.84 -1.62 -1.81
N ALA A 246 27.31 -0.58 -2.45
CA ALA A 246 27.95 0.23 -3.47
C ALA A 246 28.49 -0.58 -4.66
N TYR A 247 29.10 0.11 -5.62
CA TYR A 247 29.63 -0.49 -6.86
C TYR A 247 31.13 -0.35 -6.96
N GLY A 248 31.77 -1.40 -7.47
CA GLY A 248 33.22 -1.49 -7.56
C GLY A 248 33.67 -2.70 -8.38
N CYS A 249 34.99 -2.83 -8.54
CA CYS A 249 35.59 -3.83 -9.43
C CYS A 249 35.23 -5.29 -9.06
N ASN A 250 34.89 -5.57 -7.80
CA ASN A 250 34.46 -6.90 -7.38
C ASN A 250 33.08 -7.27 -7.94
N PHE A 251 32.15 -6.31 -7.99
CA PHE A 251 30.82 -6.53 -8.58
C PHE A 251 30.87 -6.63 -10.09
N GLU A 252 31.78 -5.91 -10.77
CA GLU A 252 32.00 -6.09 -12.21
C GLU A 252 32.38 -7.53 -12.56
N LYS A 253 33.26 -8.15 -11.74
CA LYS A 253 33.68 -9.54 -11.91
C LYS A 253 32.54 -10.52 -11.66
N ALA A 254 31.74 -10.29 -10.62
CA ALA A 254 30.58 -11.12 -10.30
C ALA A 254 29.50 -11.05 -11.40
N LEU A 255 29.20 -9.85 -11.91
CA LEU A 255 28.28 -9.63 -13.03
C LEU A 255 28.76 -10.29 -14.31
N LYS A 256 30.04 -10.10 -14.66
CA LYS A 256 30.66 -10.73 -15.82
C LYS A 256 30.55 -12.26 -15.74
N TRP A 257 30.94 -12.84 -14.61
CA TRP A 257 30.84 -14.28 -14.38
C TRP A 257 29.39 -14.76 -14.53
N THR A 258 28.43 -14.06 -13.93
CA THR A 258 27.01 -14.39 -14.00
C THR A 258 26.51 -14.40 -15.44
N LYS A 259 26.91 -13.40 -16.24
CA LYS A 259 26.53 -13.31 -17.66
C LYS A 259 27.17 -14.39 -18.54
N GLU A 260 28.43 -14.73 -18.29
CA GLU A 260 29.11 -15.81 -19.00
C GLU A 260 28.53 -17.18 -18.62
N TYR A 261 28.19 -17.38 -17.35
CA TYR A 261 27.61 -18.61 -16.86
C TYR A 261 26.14 -18.74 -17.28
N ASP A 262 25.30 -17.72 -17.08
CA ASP A 262 23.87 -17.74 -17.38
C ASP A 262 23.38 -16.55 -18.23
N PRO A 263 23.56 -16.62 -19.56
CA PRO A 263 23.06 -15.58 -20.47
C PRO A 263 21.54 -15.60 -20.64
N SER A 264 20.83 -16.61 -20.11
CA SER A 264 19.38 -16.78 -20.28
C SER A 264 18.51 -15.94 -19.35
N ARG A 265 19.15 -15.14 -18.48
CA ARG A 265 18.51 -14.31 -17.45
C ARG A 265 19.09 -12.91 -17.41
N ILE A 266 18.27 -12.01 -16.88
CA ILE A 266 18.59 -10.60 -16.72
C ILE A 266 19.47 -10.40 -15.47
N THR A 267 20.42 -9.47 -15.51
CA THR A 267 21.22 -9.06 -14.35
C THR A 267 20.88 -7.64 -13.93
N GLN A 268 20.81 -7.43 -12.62
CA GLN A 268 20.52 -6.14 -12.02
C GLN A 268 21.36 -5.92 -10.77
N TYR A 269 21.61 -4.66 -10.43
CA TYR A 269 22.21 -4.27 -9.14
C TYR A 269 22.03 -2.76 -8.92
N GLU A 270 21.12 -2.38 -8.02
CA GLU A 270 20.75 -0.96 -7.79
C GLU A 270 21.94 -0.11 -7.35
N SER A 271 22.78 -0.70 -6.48
CA SER A 271 23.95 -0.06 -5.90
C SER A 271 25.00 0.39 -6.92
N ALA A 272 24.86 0.02 -8.20
CA ALA A 272 25.59 0.57 -9.35
C ALA A 272 25.65 2.12 -9.38
N ARG A 273 24.68 2.80 -8.76
CA ARG A 273 24.70 4.27 -8.63
C ARG A 273 25.73 4.81 -7.64
N TYR A 274 26.08 4.06 -6.59
CA TYR A 274 26.97 4.49 -5.53
C TYR A 274 28.39 4.03 -5.81
N ARG A 275 29.31 4.97 -6.07
CA ARG A 275 30.65 4.64 -6.56
C ARG A 275 31.63 5.78 -6.37
N ASN A 276 32.89 5.48 -6.52
CA ASN A 276 33.92 6.50 -6.67
C ASN A 276 33.80 7.21 -8.03
N TYR A 277 33.39 8.48 -8.00
CA TYR A 277 33.23 9.30 -9.20
C TYR A 277 34.54 9.62 -9.94
N ASP A 278 35.71 9.35 -9.34
CA ASP A 278 37.02 9.53 -9.97
C ASP A 278 37.48 8.28 -10.76
N VAL A 279 36.70 7.20 -10.72
CA VAL A 279 37.00 5.91 -11.38
C VAL A 279 35.95 5.63 -12.45
N VAL A 280 36.39 5.10 -13.59
CA VAL A 280 35.52 4.64 -14.66
C VAL A 280 35.28 3.15 -14.48
N TYR A 281 34.04 2.80 -14.13
CA TYR A 281 33.59 1.41 -13.98
C TYR A 281 32.90 0.92 -15.26
N ASN A 282 32.84 -0.41 -15.42
CA ASN A 282 32.15 -1.11 -16.50
C ASN A 282 30.70 -1.45 -16.08
N TYR A 283 29.72 -1.13 -16.93
CA TYR A 283 28.29 -1.41 -16.71
C TYR A 283 27.67 -2.30 -17.80
N ASP A 284 28.49 -2.91 -18.66
CA ASP A 284 28.06 -3.69 -19.82
C ASP A 284 27.29 -4.96 -19.41
N HIS A 285 27.54 -5.47 -18.21
CA HIS A 285 26.90 -6.66 -17.66
C HIS A 285 25.71 -6.35 -16.74
N LEU A 286 25.21 -5.12 -16.75
CA LEU A 286 23.94 -4.74 -16.12
C LEU A 286 22.92 -4.50 -17.21
N ASP A 287 21.82 -5.24 -17.21
CA ASP A 287 20.84 -5.12 -18.28
C ASP A 287 19.80 -4.03 -18.02
N ILE A 288 19.53 -3.75 -16.75
CA ILE A 288 18.46 -2.86 -16.29
C ILE A 288 19.04 -1.74 -15.42
N TYR A 289 18.40 -0.58 -15.49
CA TYR A 289 18.62 0.51 -14.53
C TYR A 289 17.62 0.37 -13.40
N SER A 290 18.09 0.02 -12.20
CA SER A 290 17.25 -0.10 -11.01
C SER A 290 17.41 1.09 -10.06
N ARG A 291 16.34 1.42 -9.35
CA ARG A 291 16.31 2.45 -8.29
C ARG A 291 15.43 2.03 -7.12
N MET A 292 15.83 2.46 -5.92
CA MET A 292 15.02 2.45 -4.71
C MET A 292 14.44 3.83 -4.47
N TYR A 293 13.13 3.87 -4.19
CA TYR A 293 12.35 5.02 -3.75
C TYR A 293 12.57 6.36 -4.50
N PRO A 294 12.73 6.39 -5.84
CA PRO A 294 12.84 7.65 -6.58
C PRO A 294 11.51 8.39 -6.55
N SER A 295 11.53 9.72 -6.51
CA SER A 295 10.31 10.51 -6.72
C SER A 295 9.78 10.32 -8.14
N LEU A 296 8.49 10.58 -8.37
CA LEU A 296 7.89 10.52 -9.71
C LEU A 296 8.62 11.43 -10.71
N ASP A 297 9.10 12.59 -10.25
CA ASP A 297 9.85 13.53 -11.09
C ASP A 297 11.24 13.02 -11.45
N GLU A 298 11.93 12.33 -10.53
CA GLU A 298 13.21 11.69 -10.83
C GLU A 298 13.05 10.62 -11.92
N ILE A 299 11.97 9.82 -11.84
CA ILE A 299 11.65 8.81 -12.85
C ILE A 299 11.38 9.49 -14.21
N ARG A 300 10.55 10.54 -14.23
CA ARG A 300 10.27 11.30 -15.46
C ARG A 300 11.55 11.90 -16.06
N GLU A 301 12.46 12.37 -15.22
CA GLU A 301 13.75 12.90 -15.66
C GLU A 301 14.60 11.82 -16.35
N TYR A 302 14.72 10.63 -15.75
CA TYR A 302 15.42 9.51 -16.37
C TYR A 302 14.80 9.12 -17.71
N LEU A 303 13.48 8.94 -17.75
CA LEU A 303 12.75 8.52 -18.95
C LEU A 303 12.87 9.54 -20.09
N LYS A 304 13.07 10.81 -19.77
CA LYS A 304 13.23 11.89 -20.75
C LYS A 304 14.68 12.03 -21.23
N ASN A 305 15.66 11.94 -20.33
CA ASN A 305 17.03 12.39 -20.60
C ASN A 305 18.04 11.25 -20.84
N ASP A 306 17.87 10.09 -20.20
CA ASP A 306 18.81 8.97 -20.30
C ASP A 306 18.13 7.81 -21.03
N ALA A 307 17.11 7.20 -20.42
CA ALA A 307 16.32 6.11 -20.98
C ALA A 307 17.17 5.05 -21.71
N SER A 308 18.38 4.77 -21.21
CA SER A 308 19.36 3.90 -21.88
C SER A 308 19.07 2.42 -21.66
N LYS A 309 18.40 2.09 -20.56
CA LYS A 309 18.01 0.73 -20.16
C LYS A 309 16.54 0.73 -19.69
N PRO A 310 15.87 -0.43 -19.61
CA PRO A 310 14.61 -0.52 -18.90
C PRO A 310 14.80 -0.03 -17.45
N PHE A 311 13.77 0.62 -16.90
CA PHE A 311 13.79 1.17 -15.55
C PHE A 311 13.03 0.27 -14.59
N LEU A 312 13.66 -0.14 -13.49
CA LEU A 312 13.06 -1.00 -12.47
C LEU A 312 13.04 -0.32 -11.10
N LEU A 313 11.87 -0.29 -10.46
CA LEU A 313 11.75 0.07 -9.06
C LEU A 313 12.01 -1.19 -8.20
N VAL A 314 13.26 -1.40 -7.78
CA VAL A 314 13.58 -2.57 -6.94
C VAL A 314 13.00 -2.46 -5.53
N GLU A 315 12.73 -1.23 -5.10
CA GLU A 315 11.95 -0.89 -3.90
C GLU A 315 11.18 0.41 -4.17
N TYR A 316 9.89 0.44 -3.86
CA TYR A 316 9.05 1.64 -3.92
C TYR A 316 7.87 1.51 -2.95
N CYS A 317 7.15 2.62 -2.71
CA CYS A 317 5.96 2.66 -1.85
C CYS A 317 6.20 1.99 -0.49
N HIS A 318 7.09 2.56 0.32
CA HIS A 318 7.44 2.03 1.64
C HIS A 318 6.18 1.95 2.53
N SER A 319 5.85 0.73 2.96
CA SER A 319 4.54 0.36 3.53
C SER A 319 4.51 0.39 5.05
N MET A 320 5.43 1.13 5.68
CA MET A 320 5.52 1.27 7.12
C MET A 320 4.31 1.97 7.73
N GLY A 321 3.69 1.29 8.68
CA GLY A 321 2.55 1.80 9.41
C GLY A 321 1.32 2.03 8.51
N ASN A 322 0.72 3.21 8.62
CA ASN A 322 -0.39 3.62 7.78
C ASN A 322 0.16 4.14 6.46
N GLY A 323 -0.05 3.39 5.39
CA GLY A 323 0.42 3.70 4.05
C GLY A 323 0.39 2.47 3.14
N PRO A 324 1.02 2.56 1.96
CA PRO A 324 1.49 3.80 1.32
C PRO A 324 0.38 4.46 0.47
N GLY A 325 0.43 5.78 0.32
CA GLY A 325 -0.58 6.59 -0.38
C GLY A 325 -0.27 6.91 -1.85
N ASP A 326 0.80 6.38 -2.43
CA ASP A 326 1.30 6.75 -3.76
C ASP A 326 1.10 5.65 -4.82
N PHE A 327 0.46 4.52 -4.48
CA PHE A 327 0.29 3.38 -5.39
C PHE A 327 -0.37 3.74 -6.73
N GLU A 328 -1.43 4.55 -6.72
CA GLU A 328 -2.15 4.92 -7.94
C GLU A 328 -1.26 5.77 -8.86
N ASP A 329 -0.51 6.73 -8.31
CA ASP A 329 0.37 7.60 -9.08
C ASP A 329 1.53 6.81 -9.73
N TYR A 330 2.10 5.85 -9.00
CA TYR A 330 3.10 4.95 -9.58
C TYR A 330 2.51 4.02 -10.63
N PHE A 331 1.29 3.50 -10.42
CA PHE A 331 0.59 2.67 -11.40
C PHE A 331 0.43 3.41 -12.73
N GLU A 332 -0.09 4.65 -12.69
CA GLU A 332 -0.26 5.49 -13.88
C GLU A 332 1.09 5.64 -14.63
N LEU A 333 2.15 6.04 -13.93
CA LEU A 333 3.46 6.25 -14.54
C LEU A 333 4.08 4.95 -15.11
N ILE A 334 3.92 3.81 -14.44
CA ILE A 334 4.43 2.51 -14.87
C ILE A 334 3.77 2.04 -16.17
N TYR A 335 2.45 2.23 -16.29
CA TYR A 335 1.67 1.75 -17.44
C TYR A 335 1.61 2.75 -18.59
N GLU A 336 1.89 4.03 -18.36
CA GLU A 336 2.07 5.03 -19.43
C GLU A 336 3.36 4.82 -20.25
N ASN A 337 4.38 4.16 -19.69
CA ASN A 337 5.69 4.05 -20.34
C ASN A 337 6.22 2.60 -20.38
N ASP A 338 6.36 2.05 -21.59
CA ASP A 338 6.88 0.70 -21.83
C ASP A 338 8.30 0.45 -21.29
N LEU A 339 9.13 1.49 -21.12
CA LEU A 339 10.48 1.35 -20.56
C LEU A 339 10.46 1.04 -19.07
N MET A 340 9.37 1.35 -18.36
CA MET A 340 9.19 0.97 -16.96
C MET A 340 8.92 -0.52 -16.87
N CYS A 341 9.69 -1.25 -16.06
CA CYS A 341 9.51 -2.67 -15.81
C CYS A 341 8.48 -2.96 -14.71
N GLY A 342 7.87 -1.94 -14.09
CA GLY A 342 7.12 -2.09 -12.85
C GLY A 342 8.01 -1.97 -11.62
N GLY A 343 7.59 -2.57 -10.50
CA GLY A 343 8.28 -2.41 -9.24
C GLY A 343 8.00 -3.48 -8.19
N PHE A 344 8.76 -3.40 -7.09
CA PHE A 344 8.64 -4.26 -5.92
C PHE A 344 8.36 -3.42 -4.68
N VAL A 345 7.17 -3.57 -4.10
CA VAL A 345 6.77 -2.84 -2.89
C VAL A 345 7.69 -3.21 -1.73
N TRP A 346 8.06 -2.25 -0.90
CA TRP A 346 8.75 -2.51 0.36
C TRP A 346 7.77 -2.42 1.55
N GLU A 347 7.48 -3.49 2.28
CA GLU A 347 7.77 -4.89 1.98
C GLU A 347 6.59 -5.83 2.31
N TRP A 348 6.79 -7.15 2.28
CA TRP A 348 5.69 -8.09 2.47
C TRP A 348 5.12 -8.07 3.89
N CYS A 349 5.94 -8.21 4.93
CA CYS A 349 5.50 -8.50 6.30
C CYS A 349 6.27 -7.71 7.34
N ASP A 350 5.58 -7.25 8.38
CA ASP A 350 6.22 -6.66 9.57
C ASP A 350 7.09 -7.68 10.30
N HIS A 351 8.28 -7.26 10.75
CA HIS A 351 9.29 -8.08 11.40
C HIS A 351 9.29 -7.97 12.93
N ALA A 352 8.10 -7.99 13.54
CA ALA A 352 7.95 -8.02 14.99
C ALA A 352 8.00 -9.44 15.57
N ILE A 353 8.49 -9.56 16.80
CA ILE A 353 8.56 -10.84 17.52
C ILE A 353 7.37 -11.00 18.45
N TYR A 354 6.66 -12.12 18.35
CA TYR A 354 5.57 -12.43 19.26
C TYR A 354 6.11 -12.77 20.66
N LYS A 355 5.70 -11.98 21.66
CA LYS A 355 6.14 -12.12 23.06
C LYS A 355 5.10 -12.74 23.99
N GLY A 356 3.90 -13.04 23.49
CA GLY A 356 2.78 -13.56 24.27
C GLY A 356 1.57 -12.66 24.16
N THR A 357 0.67 -12.77 25.14
CA THR A 357 -0.59 -12.03 25.16
C THR A 357 -0.61 -11.05 26.32
N ALA A 358 -0.95 -9.79 26.05
CA ALA A 358 -1.12 -8.74 27.05
C ALA A 358 -2.38 -8.98 27.91
N LYS A 359 -2.51 -8.26 29.03
CA LYS A 359 -3.64 -8.40 29.96
C LYS A 359 -5.01 -8.10 29.33
N ASN A 360 -5.03 -7.26 28.30
CA ASN A 360 -6.24 -6.92 27.52
C ASN A 360 -6.55 -7.95 26.42
N GLY A 361 -5.78 -9.04 26.31
CA GLY A 361 -5.99 -10.09 25.31
C GLY A 361 -5.29 -9.86 23.96
N LYS A 362 -4.67 -8.69 23.75
CA LYS A 362 -3.92 -8.41 22.51
C LYS A 362 -2.61 -9.17 22.44
N ALA A 363 -2.19 -9.56 21.25
CA ALA A 363 -0.83 -10.08 21.02
C ALA A 363 0.20 -8.99 21.32
N MET A 364 1.28 -9.34 22.02
CA MET A 364 2.42 -8.46 22.22
C MET A 364 3.44 -8.74 21.12
N TYR A 365 3.61 -7.77 20.23
CA TYR A 365 4.62 -7.79 19.18
C TYR A 365 5.73 -6.82 19.55
N TYR A 366 6.93 -7.33 19.76
CA TYR A 366 8.10 -6.56 20.16
C TYR A 366 8.96 -6.23 18.94
N TYR A 367 9.46 -5.00 18.87
CA TYR A 367 10.37 -4.52 17.84
C TYR A 367 11.64 -3.92 18.48
N GLY A 368 12.44 -3.17 17.73
CA GLY A 368 13.73 -2.63 18.19
C GLY A 368 13.63 -1.84 19.51
N GLY A 369 14.45 -2.23 20.49
CA GLY A 369 14.54 -1.66 21.83
C GLY A 369 13.83 -2.48 22.91
N ASP A 370 12.81 -3.28 22.54
CA ASP A 370 11.99 -4.02 23.50
C ASP A 370 12.71 -5.23 24.12
N HIS A 371 13.85 -5.65 23.57
CA HIS A 371 14.66 -6.77 24.08
C HIS A 371 15.81 -6.30 24.99
N GLY A 372 15.89 -5.00 25.29
CA GLY A 372 16.93 -4.41 26.12
C GLY A 372 18.26 -4.17 25.39
N GLU A 373 18.26 -4.28 24.06
CA GLU A 373 19.36 -3.89 23.20
C GLU A 373 19.57 -2.37 23.25
N LYS A 374 20.84 -1.94 23.17
CA LYS A 374 21.19 -0.51 23.20
C LYS A 374 21.17 0.13 21.82
N VAL A 375 21.45 -0.65 20.78
CA VAL A 375 21.54 -0.20 19.40
C VAL A 375 20.38 -0.85 18.65
N HIS A 376 19.45 -0.03 18.17
CA HIS A 376 18.25 -0.43 17.46
C HIS A 376 17.71 0.75 16.66
N ASP A 377 16.88 0.46 15.65
CA ASP A 377 16.18 1.44 14.81
C ASP A 377 14.66 1.44 15.07
N LEU A 378 14.26 1.07 16.30
CA LEU A 378 12.87 1.11 16.78
C LEU A 378 11.94 0.27 15.89
N ASN A 379 10.81 0.83 15.45
CA ASN A 379 9.81 0.19 14.62
C ASN A 379 10.12 0.26 13.13
N PHE A 380 11.32 0.65 12.69
CA PHE A 380 11.68 0.68 11.27
C PHE A 380 11.66 -0.70 10.58
N CYS A 381 11.50 -1.78 11.35
CA CYS A 381 11.25 -3.14 10.85
C CYS A 381 9.73 -3.50 10.76
N MET A 382 8.85 -2.50 10.85
CA MET A 382 7.38 -2.62 10.80
C MET A 382 6.84 -2.00 9.51
N ASP A 383 7.40 -2.46 8.40
CA ASP A 383 7.34 -1.93 7.05
C ASP A 383 6.56 -2.83 6.08
N GLY A 384 5.73 -3.72 6.61
CA GLY A 384 4.99 -4.72 5.83
C GLY A 384 3.65 -4.25 5.26
N LEU A 385 3.20 -4.95 4.22
CA LEU A 385 1.81 -4.96 3.76
C LEU A 385 0.91 -5.90 4.58
N VAL A 386 1.51 -6.76 5.41
CA VAL A 386 0.80 -7.59 6.39
C VAL A 386 1.44 -7.50 7.76
N TYR A 387 0.60 -7.65 8.78
CA TYR A 387 1.04 -7.80 10.16
C TYR A 387 1.88 -9.08 10.32
N PRO A 388 2.61 -9.28 11.43
CA PRO A 388 3.48 -10.44 11.60
C PRO A 388 2.73 -11.79 11.46
N ASP A 389 1.44 -11.83 11.81
CA ASP A 389 0.54 -12.99 11.68
C ASP A 389 -0.10 -13.16 10.29
N ARG A 390 0.30 -12.35 9.30
CA ARG A 390 -0.23 -12.27 7.92
C ARG A 390 -1.66 -11.74 7.81
N ARG A 391 -2.18 -11.07 8.84
CA ARG A 391 -3.41 -10.29 8.66
C ARG A 391 -3.10 -9.09 7.72
N PRO A 392 -3.90 -8.85 6.66
CA PRO A 392 -3.67 -7.73 5.74
C PRO A 392 -3.66 -6.37 6.42
N HIS A 393 -2.73 -5.49 6.03
CA HIS A 393 -2.85 -4.05 6.26
C HIS A 393 -3.84 -3.46 5.25
N THR A 394 -4.36 -2.28 5.55
CA THR A 394 -5.15 -1.49 4.60
C THR A 394 -4.37 -1.17 3.32
N GLY A 395 -3.04 -1.01 3.41
CA GLY A 395 -2.17 -0.81 2.24
C GLY A 395 -2.20 -1.99 1.26
N LEU A 396 -2.34 -3.23 1.75
CA LEU A 396 -2.47 -4.41 0.88
C LEU A 396 -3.81 -4.42 0.12
N LEU A 397 -4.87 -3.96 0.77
CA LEU A 397 -6.19 -3.81 0.14
C LEU A 397 -6.14 -2.73 -0.95
N GLU A 398 -5.43 -1.63 -0.68
CA GLU A 398 -5.17 -0.56 -1.65
C GLU A 398 -4.44 -1.10 -2.88
N TYR A 399 -3.32 -1.80 -2.67
CA TYR A 399 -2.54 -2.41 -3.74
C TYR A 399 -3.40 -3.34 -4.61
N LYS A 400 -4.20 -4.21 -3.98
CA LYS A 400 -5.08 -5.13 -4.69
C LYS A 400 -5.98 -4.38 -5.65
N ASN A 401 -6.65 -3.31 -5.19
CA ASN A 401 -7.57 -2.61 -6.06
C ASN A 401 -6.84 -1.79 -7.14
N VAL A 402 -5.70 -1.16 -6.83
CA VAL A 402 -4.85 -0.49 -7.84
C VAL A 402 -4.47 -1.47 -8.96
N TYR A 403 -4.05 -2.68 -8.62
CA TYR A 403 -3.60 -3.68 -9.60
C TYR A 403 -4.68 -4.67 -10.05
N ARG A 404 -5.96 -4.27 -9.99
CA ARG A 404 -7.10 -5.01 -10.53
C ARG A 404 -6.88 -5.39 -12.01
N PRO A 405 -7.40 -6.54 -12.48
CA PRO A 405 -7.01 -7.15 -13.76
C PRO A 405 -7.48 -6.39 -15.01
N ALA A 406 -8.48 -5.51 -14.85
CA ALA A 406 -9.02 -4.68 -15.91
C ALA A 406 -9.39 -3.31 -15.33
N ARG A 407 -9.32 -2.25 -16.15
CA ARG A 407 -9.81 -0.93 -15.75
C ARG A 407 -10.72 -0.31 -16.80
N VAL A 408 -11.72 0.43 -16.35
CA VAL A 408 -12.52 1.30 -17.19
C VAL A 408 -11.68 2.50 -17.63
N VAL A 409 -11.52 2.66 -18.95
CA VAL A 409 -10.82 3.79 -19.57
C VAL A 409 -11.77 4.97 -19.77
N SER A 410 -13.01 4.68 -20.17
CA SER A 410 -14.04 5.70 -20.33
C SER A 410 -15.45 5.10 -20.27
N TYR A 411 -16.41 5.93 -19.84
CA TYR A 411 -17.84 5.61 -19.87
C TYR A 411 -18.63 6.84 -20.32
N ASP A 412 -19.47 6.67 -21.33
CA ASP A 412 -20.39 7.69 -21.81
C ASP A 412 -21.82 7.34 -21.35
N GLU A 413 -22.34 8.15 -20.42
CA GLU A 413 -23.63 7.93 -19.76
C GLU A 413 -24.82 7.98 -20.73
N GLU A 414 -24.74 8.80 -21.78
CA GLU A 414 -25.85 9.01 -22.73
C GLU A 414 -25.99 7.83 -23.71
N SER A 415 -24.87 7.37 -24.28
CA SER A 415 -24.86 6.27 -25.23
C SER A 415 -24.76 4.90 -24.56
N GLY A 416 -24.27 4.83 -23.31
CA GLY A 416 -23.93 3.61 -22.60
C GLY A 416 -22.63 2.96 -23.10
N LYS A 417 -21.77 3.70 -23.81
CA LYS A 417 -20.50 3.17 -24.31
C LYS A 417 -19.47 3.11 -23.18
N LEU A 418 -18.91 1.93 -22.95
CA LEU A 418 -17.88 1.66 -21.95
C LEU A 418 -16.62 1.15 -22.64
N VAL A 419 -15.45 1.71 -22.37
CA VAL A 419 -14.17 1.18 -22.83
C VAL A 419 -13.45 0.52 -21.65
N LEU A 420 -13.13 -0.77 -21.80
CA LEU A 420 -12.42 -1.57 -20.80
C LEU A 420 -11.04 -1.97 -21.33
N HIS A 421 -9.99 -1.81 -20.52
CA HIS A 421 -8.62 -2.24 -20.81
C HIS A 421 -8.26 -3.54 -20.07
N ASN A 422 -7.60 -4.47 -20.75
CA ASN A 422 -7.06 -5.71 -20.17
C ASN A 422 -5.61 -5.54 -19.70
N TYR A 423 -5.35 -5.59 -18.39
CA TYR A 423 -4.00 -5.49 -17.81
C TYR A 423 -3.31 -6.85 -17.61
N MET A 424 -3.92 -7.96 -18.00
CA MET A 424 -3.30 -9.29 -17.96
C MET A 424 -2.22 -9.42 -19.03
N ASP A 425 -1.19 -10.19 -18.70
CA ASP A 425 0.01 -10.38 -19.51
C ASP A 425 -0.16 -11.56 -20.51
N PHE A 426 -0.97 -12.57 -20.17
CA PHE A 426 -1.10 -13.81 -20.97
C PHE A 426 -2.55 -14.26 -21.22
N ASP A 427 -3.51 -13.84 -20.40
CA ASP A 427 -4.91 -14.27 -20.46
C ASP A 427 -5.84 -13.26 -21.15
N ASP A 428 -6.85 -13.79 -21.85
CA ASP A 428 -7.99 -13.03 -22.40
C ASP A 428 -9.06 -12.84 -21.31
N LEU A 429 -9.58 -11.62 -21.15
CA LEU A 429 -10.54 -11.35 -20.06
C LEU A 429 -11.79 -12.24 -20.13
N LYS A 430 -12.23 -12.63 -21.33
CA LYS A 430 -13.44 -13.47 -21.50
C LYS A 430 -13.35 -14.83 -20.77
N ASP A 431 -12.12 -15.35 -20.66
CA ASP A 431 -11.80 -16.65 -20.09
C ASP A 431 -11.28 -16.50 -18.65
N PHE A 432 -10.78 -15.31 -18.30
CA PHE A 432 -10.17 -15.02 -17.00
C PHE A 432 -11.17 -14.56 -15.93
N ILE A 433 -12.10 -13.65 -16.27
CA ILE A 433 -13.02 -13.01 -15.31
C ILE A 433 -14.47 -13.00 -15.79
N ASP A 434 -15.38 -12.90 -14.82
CA ASP A 434 -16.75 -12.41 -15.00
C ASP A 434 -16.82 -10.99 -14.40
N VAL A 435 -17.66 -10.12 -14.96
CA VAL A 435 -17.79 -8.72 -14.51
C VAL A 435 -19.23 -8.47 -14.07
N ASN A 436 -19.42 -8.22 -12.79
CA ASN A 436 -20.71 -7.79 -12.26
C ASN A 436 -20.73 -6.26 -12.20
N TYR A 437 -21.89 -5.64 -12.38
CA TYR A 437 -22.04 -4.21 -12.13
C TYR A 437 -23.15 -3.93 -11.11
N GLU A 438 -22.99 -2.84 -10.38
CA GLU A 438 -23.98 -2.28 -9.47
C GLU A 438 -24.11 -0.77 -9.74
N VAL A 439 -25.34 -0.30 -9.86
CA VAL A 439 -25.66 1.13 -9.82
C VAL A 439 -26.26 1.42 -8.46
N SER A 440 -25.64 2.32 -7.71
CA SER A 440 -26.12 2.75 -6.40
C SER A 440 -26.56 4.21 -6.46
N CYS A 441 -27.58 4.56 -5.69
CA CYS A 441 -28.06 5.93 -5.50
C CYS A 441 -28.21 6.21 -4.01
N ASP A 442 -27.47 7.20 -3.51
CA ASP A 442 -27.33 7.48 -2.08
C ASP A 442 -26.98 6.22 -1.27
N GLY A 443 -26.22 5.29 -1.87
CA GLY A 443 -25.74 4.05 -1.26
C GLY A 443 -26.77 2.92 -1.18
N ILE A 444 -27.91 3.08 -1.87
CA ILE A 444 -28.88 2.01 -2.08
C ILE A 444 -28.70 1.48 -3.51
N SER A 445 -28.47 0.19 -3.67
CA SER A 445 -28.43 -0.46 -4.98
C SER A 445 -29.79 -0.32 -5.69
N VAL A 446 -29.78 0.32 -6.86
CA VAL A 446 -30.97 0.56 -7.70
C VAL A 446 -30.99 -0.32 -8.95
N GLU A 447 -29.84 -0.81 -9.38
CA GLU A 447 -29.70 -1.72 -10.50
C GLU A 447 -28.45 -2.60 -10.32
N THR A 448 -28.54 -3.87 -10.73
CA THR A 448 -27.40 -4.80 -10.74
C THR A 448 -27.47 -5.66 -11.98
N GLY A 449 -26.32 -6.09 -12.50
CA GLY A 449 -26.29 -7.06 -13.59
C GLY A 449 -24.91 -7.63 -13.86
N VAL A 450 -24.80 -8.37 -14.96
CA VAL A 450 -23.55 -8.93 -15.46
C VAL A 450 -23.22 -8.22 -16.76
N LEU A 451 -21.98 -7.76 -16.90
CA LEU A 451 -21.44 -7.21 -18.13
C LEU A 451 -20.83 -8.36 -18.95
N GLU A 452 -21.47 -8.67 -20.07
CA GLU A 452 -20.99 -9.70 -21.00
C GLU A 452 -19.67 -9.27 -21.65
N LEU A 453 -18.62 -10.08 -21.46
CA LEU A 453 -17.31 -9.81 -22.01
C LEU A 453 -17.09 -10.53 -23.36
N PRO A 454 -16.82 -9.80 -24.46
CA PRO A 454 -16.24 -10.39 -25.65
C PRO A 454 -14.76 -10.73 -25.40
N SER A 455 -14.09 -11.26 -26.42
CA SER A 455 -12.63 -11.39 -26.39
C SER A 455 -11.97 -10.00 -26.26
N ILE A 456 -11.22 -9.80 -25.18
CA ILE A 456 -10.38 -8.62 -24.93
C ILE A 456 -8.97 -9.16 -24.68
N LYS A 457 -8.12 -9.07 -25.70
CA LYS A 457 -6.76 -9.63 -25.67
C LYS A 457 -5.88 -8.90 -24.66
N VAL A 458 -4.80 -9.55 -24.25
CA VAL A 458 -3.77 -8.98 -23.37
C VAL A 458 -3.39 -7.57 -23.82
N HIS A 459 -3.30 -6.63 -22.89
CA HIS A 459 -2.93 -5.23 -23.11
C HIS A 459 -3.78 -4.48 -24.16
N SER A 460 -5.01 -4.93 -24.42
CA SER A 460 -5.89 -4.31 -25.41
C SER A 460 -7.16 -3.75 -24.79
N GLU A 461 -7.75 -2.80 -25.50
CA GLU A 461 -9.01 -2.16 -25.13
C GLU A 461 -10.16 -2.66 -25.97
N LYS A 462 -11.36 -2.64 -25.39
CA LYS A 462 -12.59 -2.93 -26.12
C LYS A 462 -13.73 -2.01 -25.70
N GLU A 463 -14.44 -1.50 -26.71
CA GLU A 463 -15.73 -0.83 -26.52
C GLU A 463 -16.84 -1.87 -26.29
N LEU A 464 -17.62 -1.65 -25.24
CA LEU A 464 -18.75 -2.45 -24.77
C LEU A 464 -19.98 -1.54 -24.63
N GLU A 465 -21.17 -2.13 -24.61
CA GLU A 465 -22.43 -1.42 -24.35
C GLU A 465 -22.97 -1.80 -22.98
N LEU A 466 -23.10 -0.80 -22.10
CA LEU A 466 -23.69 -0.91 -20.76
C LEU A 466 -24.64 0.27 -20.54
N LYS A 467 -25.92 0.06 -20.82
CA LYS A 467 -26.99 1.02 -20.54
C LYS A 467 -27.53 0.78 -19.14
N ILE A 468 -27.49 1.81 -18.32
CA ILE A 468 -27.97 1.79 -16.94
C ILE A 468 -29.15 2.74 -16.76
N LYS A 469 -29.99 2.49 -15.76
CA LYS A 469 -30.97 3.49 -15.32
C LYS A 469 -30.30 4.49 -14.39
N ILE A 470 -30.39 5.77 -14.74
CA ILE A 470 -29.84 6.87 -13.96
C ILE A 470 -30.99 7.55 -13.20
N PRO A 471 -31.06 7.45 -11.86
CA PRO A 471 -32.02 8.22 -11.07
C PRO A 471 -31.82 9.73 -11.25
N ASN A 472 -32.91 10.50 -11.36
CA ASN A 472 -32.84 11.96 -11.54
C ASN A 472 -32.25 12.70 -10.32
N LYS A 473 -32.39 12.14 -9.11
CA LYS A 473 -31.92 12.75 -7.85
C LYS A 473 -31.15 11.75 -7.02
N GLY A 474 -30.16 12.25 -6.29
CA GLY A 474 -29.25 11.45 -5.46
C GLY A 474 -27.86 11.36 -6.08
N LYS A 475 -26.87 11.02 -5.25
CA LYS A 475 -25.49 10.81 -5.70
C LYS A 475 -25.39 9.37 -6.24
N VAL A 476 -25.14 9.25 -7.54
CA VAL A 476 -25.20 7.97 -8.27
C VAL A 476 -23.79 7.47 -8.61
N PHE A 477 -23.54 6.19 -8.37
CA PHE A 477 -22.29 5.52 -8.70
C PHE A 477 -22.55 4.24 -9.49
N LEU A 478 -21.71 3.98 -10.50
CA LEU A 478 -21.62 2.71 -11.21
C LEU A 478 -20.34 2.00 -10.75
N LYS A 479 -20.48 0.83 -10.14
CA LYS A 479 -19.38 -0.02 -9.70
C LYS A 479 -19.27 -1.26 -10.59
N LEU A 480 -18.10 -1.56 -11.14
CA LEU A 480 -17.79 -2.79 -11.88
C LEU A 480 -16.90 -3.68 -11.02
N ILE A 481 -17.35 -4.89 -10.71
CA ILE A 481 -16.70 -5.83 -9.80
C ILE A 481 -16.14 -7.00 -10.61
N TYR A 482 -14.84 -7.24 -10.50
CA TYR A 482 -14.10 -8.25 -11.25
C TYR A 482 -14.01 -9.56 -10.46
N ILE A 483 -14.64 -10.62 -10.95
CA ILE A 483 -14.72 -11.93 -10.29
C ILE A 483 -13.91 -12.96 -11.07
N LEU A 484 -13.01 -13.68 -10.41
CA LEU A 484 -12.19 -14.73 -11.02
C LEU A 484 -13.07 -15.87 -11.57
N LYS A 485 -12.97 -16.12 -12.88
CA LYS A 485 -13.67 -17.20 -13.58
C LYS A 485 -12.77 -18.42 -13.81
N LYS A 486 -11.49 -18.16 -14.08
CA LYS A 486 -10.45 -19.16 -14.33
C LYS A 486 -10.11 -19.95 -13.05
N GLU A 487 -9.78 -21.22 -13.20
CA GLU A 487 -9.23 -22.03 -12.10
C GLU A 487 -7.75 -21.69 -11.86
N MET A 488 -7.39 -21.39 -10.62
CA MET A 488 -6.02 -21.10 -10.20
C MET A 488 -5.68 -21.93 -8.97
N LEU A 489 -4.42 -22.34 -8.83
CA LEU A 489 -3.99 -23.24 -7.75
C LEU A 489 -4.13 -22.63 -6.33
N LEU A 490 -3.93 -21.31 -6.20
CA LEU A 490 -3.94 -20.61 -4.90
C LEU A 490 -5.20 -19.75 -4.67
N ILE A 491 -5.98 -19.48 -5.71
CA ILE A 491 -7.16 -18.62 -5.62
C ILE A 491 -8.39 -19.41 -6.05
N PRO A 492 -9.44 -19.51 -5.21
CA PRO A 492 -10.65 -20.19 -5.60
C PRO A 492 -11.39 -19.40 -6.69
N LYS A 493 -12.07 -20.12 -7.60
CA LYS A 493 -13.03 -19.50 -8.53
C LYS A 493 -14.09 -18.71 -7.76
N GLY A 494 -14.50 -17.56 -8.30
CA GLY A 494 -15.46 -16.67 -7.66
C GLY A 494 -14.82 -15.65 -6.72
N TYR A 495 -13.49 -15.65 -6.58
CA TYR A 495 -12.78 -14.66 -5.78
C TYR A 495 -12.83 -13.26 -6.43
N GLU A 496 -13.10 -12.23 -5.64
CA GLU A 496 -13.11 -10.84 -6.09
C GLU A 496 -11.68 -10.31 -6.25
N LEU A 497 -11.34 -9.86 -7.45
CA LEU A 497 -10.01 -9.35 -7.81
C LEU A 497 -9.88 -7.83 -7.66
N GLY A 498 -10.99 -7.11 -7.54
CA GLY A 498 -11.04 -5.66 -7.41
C GLY A 498 -12.26 -5.08 -8.14
N PHE A 499 -12.34 -3.75 -8.22
CA PHE A 499 -13.43 -3.03 -8.84
C PHE A 499 -13.01 -1.66 -9.39
N ASP A 500 -13.77 -1.17 -10.37
CA ASP A 500 -13.84 0.26 -10.70
C ASP A 500 -15.11 0.87 -10.12
N GLU A 501 -15.07 2.15 -9.78
CA GLU A 501 -16.24 2.95 -9.43
C GLU A 501 -16.23 4.25 -10.24
N LEU A 502 -17.37 4.59 -10.83
CA LEU A 502 -17.59 5.80 -11.60
C LEU A 502 -18.73 6.61 -11.01
N LYS A 503 -18.50 7.90 -10.78
CA LYS A 503 -19.57 8.84 -10.43
C LYS A 503 -20.39 9.17 -11.67
N ILE A 504 -21.71 8.98 -11.58
CA ILE A 504 -22.66 9.19 -12.67
C ILE A 504 -23.38 10.52 -12.50
N LYS A 505 -23.48 11.31 -13.57
CA LYS A 505 -24.18 12.61 -13.55
C LYS A 505 -25.68 12.43 -13.73
N ASN A 506 -26.45 13.32 -13.09
CA ASN A 506 -27.90 13.40 -13.18
C ASN A 506 -28.38 14.84 -12.90
N GLU A 507 -29.70 15.06 -12.84
CA GLU A 507 -30.29 16.40 -12.65
C GLU A 507 -29.94 17.02 -11.28
N ASP A 508 -29.95 16.23 -10.20
CA ASP A 508 -29.56 16.64 -8.86
C ASP A 508 -28.67 15.58 -8.18
N GLY A 509 -27.36 15.73 -8.37
CA GLY A 509 -26.34 14.80 -7.86
C GLY A 509 -26.00 14.93 -6.38
N ARG A 510 -26.79 15.69 -5.61
CA ARG A 510 -26.59 15.83 -4.17
C ARG A 510 -27.14 14.60 -3.44
N ASN A 511 -26.46 14.19 -2.37
CA ASN A 511 -26.97 13.12 -1.51
C ASN A 511 -28.29 13.54 -0.84
N GLN A 512 -29.39 12.86 -1.11
CA GLN A 512 -30.71 13.29 -0.64
C GLN A 512 -30.89 13.08 0.87
N ASN A 513 -30.13 12.19 1.50
CA ASN A 513 -30.12 12.05 2.96
C ASN A 513 -29.38 13.22 3.62
N ALA A 514 -28.25 13.65 3.07
CA ALA A 514 -27.57 14.87 3.53
C ALA A 514 -28.46 16.11 3.32
N VAL A 515 -29.13 16.23 2.17
CA VAL A 515 -30.09 17.31 1.90
C VAL A 515 -31.22 17.35 2.93
N LYS A 516 -31.79 16.20 3.32
CA LYS A 516 -32.84 16.16 4.35
C LYS A 516 -32.37 16.74 5.70
N TRP A 517 -31.11 16.54 6.05
CA TRP A 517 -30.53 17.10 7.26
C TRP A 517 -30.27 18.61 7.13
N LEU A 518 -29.68 19.04 6.00
CA LEU A 518 -29.31 20.42 5.74
C LEU A 518 -30.52 21.35 5.52
N ASP A 519 -31.52 20.89 4.78
CA ASP A 519 -32.71 21.66 4.39
C ASP A 519 -33.92 21.36 5.31
N ARG A 520 -33.67 20.86 6.52
CA ARG A 520 -34.73 20.52 7.49
C ARG A 520 -35.62 21.74 7.78
N GLU A 521 -36.93 21.53 7.86
CA GLU A 521 -37.86 22.61 8.21
C GLU A 521 -37.68 23.04 9.67
N VAL A 522 -37.24 24.28 9.89
CA VAL A 522 -37.08 24.84 11.23
C VAL A 522 -38.42 25.38 11.74
N THR A 523 -38.95 24.74 12.77
CA THR A 523 -40.12 25.26 13.49
C THR A 523 -39.69 26.40 14.41
N VAL A 524 -40.22 27.59 14.14
CA VAL A 524 -39.93 28.80 14.94
C VAL A 524 -40.42 28.61 16.38
N SER A 525 -39.55 28.90 17.35
CA SER A 525 -39.89 28.90 18.76
C SER A 525 -39.03 29.91 19.53
N ASN A 526 -39.49 30.34 20.71
CA ASN A 526 -38.77 31.31 21.51
C ASN A 526 -37.39 30.77 21.94
N MET A 527 -36.38 31.63 21.81
CA MET A 527 -35.03 31.41 22.30
C MET A 527 -34.66 32.52 23.29
N GLU A 528 -33.99 32.14 24.36
CA GLU A 528 -33.41 33.04 25.36
C GLU A 528 -31.89 33.05 25.17
N VAL A 529 -31.29 34.23 25.08
CA VAL A 529 -29.85 34.42 25.06
C VAL A 529 -29.45 35.16 26.34
N ALA A 530 -28.53 34.57 27.10
CA ALA A 530 -27.89 35.21 28.24
C ALA A 530 -26.38 35.27 28.00
N GLU A 531 -25.80 36.45 28.15
CA GLU A 531 -24.38 36.69 27.89
C GLU A 531 -23.70 37.21 29.17
N ASP A 532 -22.48 36.72 29.42
CA ASP A 532 -21.55 37.29 30.39
C ASP A 532 -20.19 37.60 29.72
N ASP A 533 -19.21 38.03 30.52
CA ASP A 533 -17.88 38.41 30.04
C ASP A 533 -17.14 37.27 29.32
N THR A 534 -17.48 36.02 29.64
CA THR A 534 -16.74 34.82 29.22
C THR A 534 -17.58 33.81 28.44
N SER A 535 -18.91 33.89 28.50
CA SER A 535 -19.79 32.89 27.92
C SER A 535 -21.09 33.45 27.35
N VAL A 536 -21.68 32.69 26.44
CA VAL A 536 -23.03 32.90 25.90
C VAL A 536 -23.83 31.63 26.13
N ILE A 537 -24.97 31.76 26.82
CA ILE A 537 -25.91 30.67 27.06
C ILE A 537 -27.11 30.88 26.15
N ILE A 538 -27.32 29.95 25.23
CA ILE A 538 -28.46 29.94 24.30
C ILE A 538 -29.41 28.85 24.73
N LYS A 539 -30.67 29.20 24.99
CA LYS A 539 -31.69 28.26 25.44
C LYS A 539 -32.90 28.33 24.53
N GLY A 540 -33.17 27.23 23.84
CA GLY A 540 -34.41 27.00 23.12
C GLY A 540 -35.39 26.14 23.91
N LYS A 541 -36.48 25.73 23.26
CA LYS A 541 -37.49 24.84 23.88
C LYS A 541 -36.92 23.50 24.31
N THR A 542 -36.04 22.92 23.50
CA THR A 542 -35.50 21.56 23.67
C THR A 542 -34.01 21.54 23.97
N PHE A 543 -33.32 22.67 23.96
CA PHE A 543 -31.86 22.70 24.06
C PHE A 543 -31.35 23.85 24.93
N LYS A 544 -30.15 23.67 25.49
CA LYS A 544 -29.38 24.68 26.19
C LYS A 544 -27.91 24.49 25.85
N TYR A 545 -27.33 25.45 25.14
CA TYR A 545 -25.92 25.43 24.74
C TYR A 545 -25.13 26.50 25.47
N THR A 546 -23.91 26.17 25.86
CA THR A 546 -22.95 27.12 26.43
C THR A 546 -21.79 27.28 25.46
N TYR A 547 -21.60 28.51 25.02
CA TYR A 547 -20.55 28.93 24.11
C TYR A 547 -19.52 29.77 24.86
N SER A 548 -18.24 29.59 24.58
CA SER A 548 -17.13 30.28 25.24
C SER A 548 -16.62 31.44 24.40
N LYS A 549 -16.66 32.65 24.96
CA LYS A 549 -16.07 33.85 24.35
C LYS A 549 -14.54 33.87 24.46
N LYS A 550 -13.93 32.89 25.12
CA LYS A 550 -12.47 32.78 25.28
C LYS A 550 -11.79 32.14 24.07
N ASN A 551 -12.40 31.09 23.52
CA ASN A 551 -11.85 30.30 22.42
C ASN A 551 -12.80 30.19 21.22
N GLY A 552 -14.01 30.73 21.31
CA GLY A 552 -14.98 30.76 20.22
C GLY A 552 -15.66 29.42 19.94
N MET A 553 -15.65 28.49 20.90
CA MET A 553 -16.18 27.12 20.76
C MET A 553 -17.28 26.81 21.78
N PHE A 554 -18.03 25.72 21.55
CA PHE A 554 -19.04 25.23 22.49
C PHE A 554 -18.43 24.42 23.64
N GLU A 555 -18.79 24.76 24.88
CA GLU A 555 -18.37 24.05 26.11
C GLU A 555 -19.40 23.01 26.57
N SER A 556 -20.68 23.18 26.23
CA SER A 556 -21.77 22.26 26.57
C SER A 556 -22.86 22.30 25.51
N LEU A 557 -23.39 21.12 25.15
CA LEU A 557 -24.45 20.90 24.18
C LEU A 557 -25.56 20.06 24.80
N VAL A 558 -26.39 20.67 25.66
CA VAL A 558 -27.54 19.97 26.24
C VAL A 558 -28.71 19.99 25.28
N PHE A 559 -29.12 18.82 24.78
CA PHE A 559 -30.30 18.65 23.92
C PHE A 559 -31.25 17.60 24.51
N ALA A 560 -32.55 17.91 24.54
CA ALA A 560 -33.61 17.12 25.16
C ALA A 560 -33.27 16.65 26.61
N GLY A 561 -32.60 17.51 27.37
CA GLY A 561 -32.19 17.24 28.75
C GLY A 561 -30.97 16.33 28.91
N ARG A 562 -30.22 16.06 27.83
CA ARG A 562 -29.02 15.22 27.82
C ARG A 562 -27.83 16.02 27.34
N GLU A 563 -26.69 15.85 27.99
CA GLU A 563 -25.42 16.43 27.54
C GLU A 563 -24.84 15.57 26.41
N TYR A 564 -24.44 16.20 25.30
CA TYR A 564 -23.89 15.51 24.13
C TYR A 564 -22.38 15.53 24.09
N ILE A 565 -21.74 16.54 24.67
CA ILE A 565 -20.28 16.64 24.77
C ILE A 565 -19.83 16.63 26.22
N ASN A 566 -18.79 15.86 26.54
CA ASN A 566 -18.23 15.80 27.90
C ASN A 566 -16.92 16.60 28.04
N ARG A 567 -16.41 17.17 26.94
CA ARG A 567 -15.33 18.17 26.89
C ARG A 567 -15.66 19.24 25.84
N PRO A 568 -15.08 20.44 25.95
CA PRO A 568 -15.29 21.49 24.96
C PRO A 568 -14.92 21.05 23.54
N MET A 569 -15.66 21.59 22.56
CA MET A 569 -15.33 21.50 21.13
C MET A 569 -14.00 22.23 20.85
N GLU A 570 -13.26 21.75 19.86
CA GLU A 570 -11.96 22.30 19.47
C GLU A 570 -11.89 22.52 17.95
N LEU A 571 -11.17 23.57 17.52
CA LEU A 571 -10.56 23.53 16.18
C LEU A 571 -9.27 22.73 16.26
N ASN A 572 -9.06 21.86 15.29
CA ASN A 572 -7.94 20.91 15.30
C ASN A 572 -7.07 21.09 14.06
N ILE A 573 -5.76 21.24 14.27
CA ILE A 573 -4.74 21.25 13.22
C ILE A 573 -3.67 20.16 13.39
N TRP A 574 -3.88 19.25 14.33
CA TRP A 574 -2.92 18.18 14.64
C TRP A 574 -3.53 16.80 14.39
N ARG A 575 -2.70 15.88 13.91
CA ARG A 575 -2.98 14.44 13.87
C ARG A 575 -1.85 13.70 14.59
N ALA A 576 -2.13 12.51 15.12
CA ALA A 576 -1.06 11.67 15.65
C ALA A 576 -0.12 11.30 14.48
N PRO A 577 1.16 11.71 14.48
CA PRO A 577 2.02 11.53 13.31
C PRO A 577 2.10 10.05 12.89
N THR A 578 1.94 9.79 11.61
CA THR A 578 2.21 8.45 11.05
C THR A 578 3.71 8.19 10.98
N ASP A 579 4.09 6.94 10.72
CA ASP A 579 5.49 6.60 10.40
C ASP A 579 5.98 7.38 9.16
N ASN A 580 5.11 7.62 8.18
CA ASN A 580 5.41 8.43 7.00
C ASN A 580 5.56 9.93 7.31
N ASP A 581 4.98 10.41 8.40
CA ASP A 581 5.18 11.78 8.88
C ASP A 581 6.53 11.98 9.58
N MET A 582 7.44 10.99 9.64
CA MET A 582 8.63 11.05 10.50
C MET A 582 9.54 12.26 10.28
N TYR A 583 9.59 12.80 9.06
CA TYR A 583 10.31 14.03 8.74
C TYR A 583 9.40 15.26 8.89
N ALA A 584 8.16 15.20 8.41
CA ALA A 584 7.19 16.29 8.48
C ALA A 584 6.87 16.68 9.94
N LYS A 585 6.76 15.69 10.84
CA LYS A 585 6.52 15.89 12.27
C LYS A 585 7.58 16.75 12.95
N ILE A 586 8.82 16.75 12.45
CA ILE A 586 9.90 17.61 12.99
C ILE A 586 9.55 19.07 12.75
N GLU A 587 9.18 19.42 11.51
CA GLU A 587 8.79 20.78 11.15
C GLU A 587 7.43 21.16 11.76
N TRP A 588 6.45 20.26 11.80
CA TRP A 588 5.16 20.54 12.42
C TRP A 588 5.25 20.77 13.95
N LYS A 589 6.10 20.01 14.66
CA LYS A 589 6.36 20.24 16.09
C LYS A 589 7.14 21.53 16.33
N LYS A 590 8.06 21.87 15.43
CA LYS A 590 8.76 23.17 15.46
C LYS A 590 7.81 24.34 15.20
N ALA A 591 6.82 24.15 14.34
CA ALA A 591 5.68 25.04 14.12
C ALA A 591 4.63 24.99 15.26
N LYS A 592 4.81 24.09 16.24
CA LYS A 592 3.98 23.91 17.44
C LYS A 592 2.51 23.59 17.18
N TYR A 593 2.20 22.91 16.07
CA TYR A 593 0.82 22.52 15.76
C TYR A 593 0.21 21.62 16.84
N ASN A 594 1.02 20.77 17.48
CA ASN A 594 0.62 19.89 18.59
C ASN A 594 0.32 20.63 19.91
N GLU A 595 0.69 21.91 20.02
CA GLU A 595 0.46 22.76 21.21
C GLU A 595 -0.46 23.95 20.90
N ALA A 596 -1.02 23.99 19.69
CA ALA A 596 -1.83 25.12 19.23
C ALA A 596 -3.17 25.18 19.95
N TYR A 597 -3.63 26.40 20.21
CA TYR A 597 -4.92 26.67 20.84
C TYR A 597 -5.56 27.93 20.26
N VAL A 598 -6.89 28.00 20.35
CA VAL A 598 -7.69 29.08 19.80
C VAL A 598 -7.88 30.19 20.83
N ARG A 599 -7.79 31.45 20.38
CA ARG A 599 -8.18 32.65 21.13
C ARG A 599 -9.25 33.39 20.35
N ALA A 600 -10.35 33.75 21.01
CA ALA A 600 -11.37 34.63 20.44
C ALA A 600 -11.10 36.08 20.85
N TYR A 601 -11.37 37.02 19.94
CA TYR A 601 -11.15 38.46 20.16
C TYR A 601 -12.46 39.25 20.16
N GLU A 602 -13.19 39.19 19.06
CA GLU A 602 -14.43 39.91 18.84
C GLU A 602 -15.54 38.89 18.67
N THR A 603 -16.58 38.95 19.51
CA THR A 603 -17.76 38.09 19.42
C THR A 603 -19.00 38.97 19.32
N ASP A 604 -19.72 38.85 18.21
CA ASP A 604 -20.98 39.54 17.94
C ASP A 604 -22.12 38.53 17.93
N ILE A 605 -23.23 38.86 18.59
CA ILE A 605 -24.39 37.97 18.73
C ILE A 605 -25.61 38.67 18.17
N ILE A 606 -26.21 38.04 17.15
CA ILE A 606 -27.42 38.54 16.51
C ILE A 606 -28.53 37.51 16.71
N GLN A 607 -29.54 37.88 17.50
CA GLN A 607 -30.74 37.09 17.66
C GLN A 607 -31.81 37.53 16.65
N SER A 608 -32.31 36.57 15.88
CA SER A 608 -33.49 36.72 15.02
C SER A 608 -34.65 35.87 15.53
N GLU A 609 -35.82 35.97 14.89
CA GLU A 609 -36.96 35.09 15.22
C GLU A 609 -36.65 33.60 14.98
N LYS A 610 -35.74 33.27 14.05
CA LYS A 610 -35.52 31.88 13.59
C LYS A 610 -34.21 31.25 14.08
N CYS A 611 -33.25 32.06 14.48
CA CYS A 611 -31.92 31.60 14.90
C CYS A 611 -31.19 32.63 15.78
N VAL A 612 -30.20 32.16 16.52
CA VAL A 612 -29.13 32.97 17.10
C VAL A 612 -27.88 32.77 16.24
N GLU A 613 -27.30 33.87 15.77
CA GLU A 613 -26.04 33.87 15.04
C GLU A 613 -24.94 34.45 15.93
N ILE A 614 -23.83 33.72 16.08
CA ILE A 614 -22.63 34.18 16.78
C ILE A 614 -21.52 34.30 15.73
N SER A 615 -21.08 35.51 15.47
CA SER A 615 -19.89 35.78 14.64
C SER A 615 -18.70 36.01 15.56
N VAL A 616 -17.58 35.32 15.32
CA VAL A 616 -16.37 35.48 16.11
C VAL A 616 -15.14 35.54 15.24
N LYS A 617 -14.23 36.48 15.56
CA LYS A 617 -12.87 36.48 15.03
C LYS A 617 -11.95 35.75 15.99
N THR A 618 -11.25 34.75 15.49
CA THR A 618 -10.34 33.93 16.27
C THR A 618 -8.96 33.89 15.65
N SER A 619 -7.95 33.64 16.48
CA SER A 619 -6.62 33.25 16.05
C SER A 619 -6.27 31.90 16.64
N MET A 620 -5.44 31.14 15.94
CA MET A 620 -4.86 29.91 16.44
C MET A 620 -3.36 30.09 16.57
N SER A 621 -2.84 29.91 17.78
CA SER A 621 -1.43 30.16 18.09
C SER A 621 -0.93 29.17 19.13
N ALA A 622 0.39 29.09 19.29
CA ALA A 622 1.02 28.37 20.39
C ALA A 622 1.93 29.30 21.19
N ALA A 623 2.36 28.87 22.38
CA ALA A 623 3.25 29.68 23.20
C ALA A 623 4.58 29.97 22.47
N SER A 624 5.03 31.22 22.50
CA SER A 624 6.33 31.67 21.99
C SER A 624 6.52 31.64 20.46
N ILE A 625 5.44 31.58 19.68
CA ILE A 625 5.47 31.75 18.22
C ILE A 625 4.45 32.80 17.77
N GLN A 626 4.56 33.27 16.53
CA GLN A 626 3.57 34.13 15.90
C GLN A 626 2.23 33.40 15.66
N ASN A 627 1.22 34.14 15.23
CA ASN A 627 -0.08 33.56 14.88
C ASN A 627 0.06 32.55 13.74
N ILE A 628 -0.56 31.37 13.86
CA ILE A 628 -0.50 30.33 12.83
C ILE A 628 -1.55 30.60 11.76
N LEU A 629 -2.79 30.87 12.19
CA LEU A 629 -3.90 31.18 11.32
C LEU A 629 -4.94 32.06 12.01
N ASP A 630 -5.64 32.85 11.23
CA ASP A 630 -6.85 33.57 11.62
C ASP A 630 -8.08 32.82 11.11
N ALA A 631 -9.14 32.76 11.92
CA ALA A 631 -10.41 32.17 11.54
C ALA A 631 -11.59 33.05 11.93
N ASP A 632 -12.37 33.46 10.92
CA ASP A 632 -13.67 34.11 11.07
C ASP A 632 -14.75 33.03 11.09
N ILE A 633 -15.39 32.84 12.26
CA ILE A 633 -16.36 31.76 12.47
C ILE A 633 -17.75 32.35 12.68
N VAL A 634 -18.72 31.84 11.94
CA VAL A 634 -20.14 32.12 12.15
C VAL A 634 -20.83 30.85 12.62
N TRP A 635 -21.33 30.85 13.84
CA TRP A 635 -22.17 29.78 14.39
C TRP A 635 -23.64 30.21 14.34
N LYS A 636 -24.46 29.48 13.59
CA LYS A 636 -25.90 29.70 13.52
C LYS A 636 -26.63 28.57 14.23
N ILE A 637 -27.30 28.92 15.33
CA ILE A 637 -28.10 28.00 16.13
C ILE A 637 -29.57 28.23 15.80
N ASP A 638 -30.25 27.24 15.23
CA ASP A 638 -31.67 27.33 14.90
C ASP A 638 -32.59 27.06 16.10
N CYS A 639 -33.88 27.40 15.97
CA CYS A 639 -34.90 27.18 17.01
C CYS A 639 -35.09 25.71 17.45
N MET A 640 -34.52 24.76 16.70
CA MET A 640 -34.55 23.32 16.98
C MET A 640 -33.20 22.79 17.46
N GLY A 641 -32.24 23.67 17.76
CA GLY A 641 -30.94 23.31 18.32
C GLY A 641 -29.92 22.78 17.30
N GLY A 642 -30.17 22.91 16.00
CA GLY A 642 -29.16 22.61 14.98
C GLY A 642 -28.14 23.72 14.93
N ILE A 643 -26.87 23.35 14.74
CA ILE A 643 -25.74 24.28 14.66
C ILE A 643 -25.18 24.20 13.25
N THR A 644 -25.23 25.29 12.50
CA THR A 644 -24.52 25.41 11.22
C THR A 644 -23.35 26.35 11.41
N SER A 645 -22.16 25.92 11.00
CA SER A 645 -20.95 26.74 11.02
C SER A 645 -20.57 27.19 9.62
N SER A 646 -19.96 28.37 9.55
CA SER A 646 -19.12 28.79 8.43
C SER A 646 -17.81 29.30 8.99
N ILE A 647 -16.71 28.62 8.67
CA ILE A 647 -15.38 28.90 9.22
C ILE A 647 -14.49 29.33 8.04
N LYS A 648 -14.11 30.60 8.00
CA LYS A 648 -13.22 31.13 6.96
C LYS A 648 -11.83 31.33 7.54
N VAL A 649 -10.84 30.72 6.93
CA VAL A 649 -9.48 30.63 7.48
C VAL A 649 -8.49 31.34 6.58
N VAL A 650 -7.53 32.01 7.20
CA VAL A 650 -6.33 32.52 6.56
C VAL A 650 -5.11 32.02 7.34
N LYS A 651 -4.36 31.08 6.77
CA LYS A 651 -3.09 30.59 7.34
C LYS A 651 -1.96 31.55 7.00
N ASP A 652 -1.01 31.73 7.91
CA ASP A 652 0.24 32.41 7.60
C ASP A 652 1.10 31.53 6.65
N GLU A 653 1.59 32.14 5.57
CA GLU A 653 2.34 31.48 4.49
C GLU A 653 3.72 30.98 4.96
N GLU A 654 4.28 31.54 6.05
CA GLU A 654 5.56 31.11 6.61
C GLU A 654 5.50 29.74 7.29
N PHE A 655 4.29 29.28 7.64
CA PHE A 655 4.09 28.00 8.31
C PHE A 655 4.01 26.85 7.29
N PRO A 656 4.51 25.64 7.63
CA PRO A 656 4.43 24.48 6.74
C PRO A 656 2.98 24.08 6.43
N ASP A 657 2.83 23.13 5.51
CA ASP A 657 1.56 22.46 5.25
C ASP A 657 0.94 21.91 6.55
N LEU A 658 -0.39 21.95 6.62
CA LEU A 658 -1.11 21.51 7.81
C LEU A 658 -1.27 19.99 7.81
N PRO A 659 -1.17 19.31 8.97
CA PRO A 659 -1.54 17.91 9.09
C PRO A 659 -3.03 17.69 8.80
N ARG A 660 -3.88 18.61 9.30
CA ARG A 660 -5.34 18.63 9.08
C ARG A 660 -5.90 20.02 9.38
N PHE A 661 -7.15 20.25 9.04
CA PHE A 661 -7.96 21.32 9.64
C PHE A 661 -9.41 20.88 9.77
N GLY A 662 -9.97 21.04 10.97
CA GLY A 662 -11.35 20.64 11.22
C GLY A 662 -11.86 21.02 12.61
N VAL A 663 -13.03 20.48 12.94
CA VAL A 663 -13.64 20.56 14.26
C VAL A 663 -13.52 19.19 14.95
N ARG A 664 -13.00 19.16 16.18
CA ARG A 664 -12.95 17.98 17.03
C ARG A 664 -14.01 18.06 18.13
N LEU A 665 -14.78 16.99 18.27
CA LEU A 665 -15.88 16.83 19.23
C LEU A 665 -15.59 15.66 20.17
N PHE A 666 -15.84 15.85 21.46
CA PHE A 666 -15.76 14.83 22.49
C PHE A 666 -17.15 14.45 22.96
N LEU A 667 -17.74 13.47 22.30
CA LEU A 667 -19.13 13.09 22.50
C LEU A 667 -19.29 12.12 23.67
N ASP A 668 -20.51 12.05 24.24
CA ASP A 668 -20.88 11.02 25.22
C ASP A 668 -20.50 9.64 24.65
N LYS A 669 -19.67 8.89 25.39
CA LYS A 669 -19.16 7.56 25.02
C LYS A 669 -20.27 6.55 24.68
N LYS A 670 -21.52 6.80 25.07
CA LYS A 670 -22.67 5.98 24.66
C LYS A 670 -23.00 6.12 23.18
N LEU A 671 -22.51 7.13 22.46
CA LEU A 671 -22.69 7.29 21.01
C LEU A 671 -21.66 6.42 20.28
N GLU A 672 -21.93 5.11 20.26
CA GLU A 672 -21.00 4.09 19.78
C GLU A 672 -21.38 3.49 18.42
N ASN A 673 -22.53 3.84 17.85
CA ASN A 673 -22.95 3.34 16.53
C ASN A 673 -22.78 4.45 15.51
N ILE A 674 -22.12 4.12 14.41
CA ILE A 674 -21.80 5.05 13.33
C ILE A 674 -22.59 4.63 12.10
N ALA A 675 -23.14 5.62 11.40
CA ALA A 675 -23.67 5.44 10.05
C ALA A 675 -23.24 6.64 9.20
N TYR A 676 -22.65 6.43 8.03
CA TYR A 676 -22.19 7.52 7.18
C TYR A 676 -22.39 7.22 5.71
N PHE A 677 -22.39 8.28 4.90
CA PHE A 677 -22.22 8.17 3.45
C PHE A 677 -20.93 8.86 3.03
N GLY A 678 -20.00 8.08 2.47
CA GLY A 678 -18.68 8.50 2.04
C GLY A 678 -17.88 7.30 1.55
N MET A 679 -16.55 7.42 1.48
CA MET A 679 -15.69 6.31 1.09
C MET A 679 -15.51 5.29 2.23
N GLY A 680 -15.71 4.01 1.93
CA GLY A 680 -15.56 2.90 2.88
C GLY A 680 -15.48 1.52 2.19
N PRO A 681 -15.48 0.41 2.96
CA PRO A 681 -15.66 0.36 4.41
C PRO A 681 -14.36 0.60 5.21
N TYR A 682 -13.20 0.53 4.56
CA TYR A 682 -11.90 0.73 5.22
C TYR A 682 -11.58 2.21 5.38
N GLU A 683 -10.54 2.51 6.17
CA GLU A 683 -10.02 3.87 6.25
C GLU A 683 -9.53 4.38 4.88
N SER A 684 -9.72 5.67 4.63
CA SER A 684 -9.40 6.35 3.40
C SER A 684 -8.90 7.78 3.64
N TYR A 685 -7.97 8.18 2.79
CA TYR A 685 -7.29 9.47 2.76
C TYR A 685 -7.25 9.98 1.31
N ILE A 686 -6.88 11.24 1.10
CA ILE A 686 -6.90 11.86 -0.24
C ILE A 686 -6.02 11.12 -1.25
N ASP A 687 -4.96 10.45 -0.79
CA ASP A 687 -4.01 9.68 -1.61
C ASP A 687 -4.14 8.16 -1.46
N LYS A 688 -4.79 7.68 -0.38
CA LYS A 688 -5.04 6.25 -0.11
C LYS A 688 -6.53 5.97 0.03
N HIS A 689 -7.22 5.63 -1.07
CA HIS A 689 -8.67 5.38 -1.07
C HIS A 689 -9.18 4.44 -2.19
N GLN A 690 -8.32 3.92 -3.05
CA GLN A 690 -8.69 3.05 -4.17
C GLN A 690 -9.35 1.74 -3.72
N SER A 691 -9.05 1.25 -2.53
CA SER A 691 -9.69 0.07 -1.93
C SER A 691 -11.10 0.30 -1.38
N THR A 692 -11.56 1.56 -1.41
CA THR A 692 -12.84 1.98 -0.86
C THR A 692 -13.79 2.47 -1.96
N SER A 693 -15.09 2.44 -1.69
CA SER A 693 -16.14 2.90 -2.60
C SER A 693 -17.15 3.78 -1.88
N HIS A 694 -17.89 4.60 -2.62
CA HIS A 694 -18.94 5.43 -2.04
C HIS A 694 -20.17 4.58 -1.70
N GLY A 695 -20.66 4.71 -0.47
CA GLY A 695 -21.81 3.93 -0.02
C GLY A 695 -22.34 4.35 1.35
N ILE A 696 -23.40 3.69 1.81
CA ILE A 696 -23.85 3.82 3.21
C ILE A 696 -23.19 2.70 4.02
N TYR A 697 -22.32 3.10 4.95
CA TYR A 697 -21.64 2.18 5.86
C TYR A 697 -22.16 2.33 7.27
N ARG A 698 -22.12 1.23 8.03
CA ARG A 698 -22.51 1.18 9.44
C ARG A 698 -21.52 0.34 10.21
N ALA A 699 -21.08 0.84 11.36
CA ALA A 699 -20.07 0.20 12.18
C ALA A 699 -20.28 0.56 13.66
N LYS A 700 -19.72 -0.25 14.55
CA LYS A 700 -19.43 0.17 15.92
C LYS A 700 -18.19 1.06 15.92
N LEU A 701 -18.10 1.99 16.86
CA LEU A 701 -16.94 2.87 17.04
C LEU A 701 -15.62 2.09 17.17
N SER A 702 -15.64 0.93 17.83
CA SER A 702 -14.46 0.05 17.97
C SER A 702 -14.00 -0.58 16.65
N GLU A 703 -14.89 -0.68 15.65
CA GLU A 703 -14.59 -1.25 14.33
C GLU A 703 -13.98 -0.21 13.37
N MET A 704 -13.99 1.08 13.75
CA MET A 704 -13.37 2.17 12.97
C MET A 704 -11.88 2.33 13.23
N HIS A 705 -11.34 1.62 14.23
CA HIS A 705 -9.93 1.71 14.64
C HIS A 705 -9.12 0.61 13.97
N GLU A 706 -8.11 1.00 13.19
CA GLU A 706 -7.09 0.07 12.70
C GLU A 706 -5.99 -0.08 13.76
N ASP A 707 -5.78 -1.31 14.23
CA ASP A 707 -4.95 -1.57 15.42
C ASP A 707 -3.46 -1.74 15.09
N TYR A 708 -2.88 -0.75 14.38
CA TYR A 708 -1.46 -0.68 14.06
C TYR A 708 -0.58 -0.94 15.28
N ILE A 709 0.45 -1.79 15.15
CA ILE A 709 1.30 -2.22 16.27
C ILE A 709 1.97 -1.03 16.95
N ASN A 710 2.54 -0.11 16.15
CA ASN A 710 2.91 1.24 16.59
C ASN A 710 1.71 2.17 16.35
N PRO A 711 1.01 2.64 17.40
CA PRO A 711 -0.17 3.49 17.25
C PRO A 711 0.12 4.83 16.57
N GLN A 712 -0.80 5.26 15.70
CA GLN A 712 -0.70 6.49 14.89
C GLN A 712 -2.09 6.90 14.37
N GLU A 713 -2.18 8.00 13.60
CA GLU A 713 -3.41 8.39 12.91
C GLU A 713 -3.96 7.23 12.06
N ASN A 714 -5.24 6.92 12.25
CA ASN A 714 -5.96 5.88 11.52
C ASN A 714 -7.47 6.15 11.53
N GLY A 715 -8.23 5.47 10.67
CA GLY A 715 -9.70 5.48 10.71
C GLY A 715 -10.36 6.69 10.05
N SER A 716 -9.66 7.42 9.18
CA SER A 716 -10.26 8.51 8.39
C SER A 716 -11.18 7.96 7.30
N HIS A 717 -12.20 8.72 6.89
CA HIS A 717 -13.05 8.44 5.75
C HIS A 717 -13.19 9.66 4.86
N TYR A 718 -12.71 9.55 3.61
CA TYR A 718 -12.70 10.61 2.60
C TYR A 718 -14.05 10.74 1.87
N ASP A 719 -14.24 11.87 1.16
CA ASP A 719 -15.44 12.27 0.40
C ASP A 719 -16.79 12.01 1.10
N CYS A 720 -16.89 12.37 2.39
CA CYS A 720 -18.08 12.13 3.20
C CYS A 720 -19.13 13.24 3.03
N ASP A 721 -20.38 12.87 2.77
CA ASP A 721 -21.53 13.79 2.69
C ASP A 721 -22.18 13.99 4.08
N TYR A 722 -22.27 12.93 4.89
CA TYR A 722 -22.74 13.00 6.27
C TYR A 722 -22.26 11.82 7.11
N VAL A 723 -22.13 12.04 8.43
CA VAL A 723 -21.88 11.02 9.45
C VAL A 723 -22.85 11.19 10.63
N GLU A 724 -23.46 10.08 11.05
CA GLU A 724 -24.32 9.96 12.23
C GLU A 724 -23.59 9.16 13.31
N LEU A 725 -23.56 9.66 14.54
CA LEU A 725 -23.15 8.93 15.74
C LEU A 725 -24.32 8.85 16.70
N ALA A 726 -24.75 7.64 17.02
CA ALA A 726 -25.98 7.41 17.75
C ALA A 726 -25.92 6.22 18.71
N ASN A 727 -26.93 6.17 19.57
CA ASN A 727 -27.36 4.94 20.22
C ASN A 727 -28.84 4.65 19.87
N GLY A 728 -29.45 3.73 20.62
CA GLY A 728 -30.86 3.37 20.42
C GLY A 728 -31.87 4.47 20.78
N GLN A 729 -31.45 5.56 21.44
CA GLN A 729 -32.32 6.60 21.98
C GLN A 729 -32.06 8.00 21.39
N PHE A 730 -30.79 8.34 21.12
CA PHE A 730 -30.40 9.67 20.67
C PHE A 730 -29.10 9.63 19.88
N GLY A 731 -28.79 10.70 19.15
CA GLY A 731 -27.57 10.81 18.38
C GLY A 731 -27.37 12.19 17.77
N MET A 732 -26.27 12.33 17.05
CA MET A 732 -25.86 13.57 16.40
C MET A 732 -25.45 13.27 14.96
N VAL A 733 -25.85 14.13 14.02
CA VAL A 733 -25.45 14.07 12.62
C VAL A 733 -24.57 15.27 12.28
N ALA A 734 -23.47 15.04 11.60
CA ALA A 734 -22.71 16.05 10.89
C ALA A 734 -22.95 15.91 9.38
N ALA A 735 -23.32 16.99 8.71
CA ALA A 735 -23.57 17.00 7.26
C ALA A 735 -23.13 18.34 6.64
N ALA A 736 -22.60 18.30 5.43
CA ALA A 736 -22.13 19.49 4.71
C ALA A 736 -22.59 19.50 3.25
N LYS A 737 -22.60 20.69 2.64
CA LYS A 737 -22.91 20.86 1.21
C LYS A 737 -21.75 20.45 0.32
N LYS A 738 -20.53 20.69 0.79
CA LYS A 738 -19.29 20.15 0.22
C LYS A 738 -18.91 18.94 1.05
N THR A 739 -18.34 17.92 0.42
CA THR A 739 -17.87 16.75 1.14
C THR A 739 -16.69 17.11 2.04
N PHE A 740 -16.52 16.32 3.10
CA PHE A 740 -15.50 16.50 4.13
C PHE A 740 -14.86 15.14 4.45
N SER A 741 -13.77 15.14 5.22
CA SER A 741 -13.24 13.90 5.80
C SER A 741 -13.68 13.79 7.25
N PHE A 742 -13.88 12.58 7.75
CA PHE A 742 -14.11 12.41 9.19
C PHE A 742 -13.32 11.25 9.77
N ASN A 743 -13.03 11.35 11.07
CA ASN A 743 -12.48 10.27 11.86
C ASN A 743 -13.30 10.10 13.14
N ALA A 744 -13.66 8.88 13.50
CA ALA A 744 -14.37 8.56 14.74
C ALA A 744 -13.60 7.49 15.51
N SER A 745 -13.15 7.79 16.72
CA SER A 745 -12.25 6.91 17.49
C SER A 745 -12.64 6.78 18.97
N VAL A 746 -12.24 5.64 19.55
CA VAL A 746 -12.22 5.42 21.01
C VAL A 746 -10.95 5.97 21.67
N TYR A 747 -9.96 6.41 20.90
CA TYR A 747 -8.70 6.98 21.40
C TYR A 747 -8.58 8.45 20.99
N THR A 748 -7.85 9.25 21.78
CA THR A 748 -7.51 10.62 21.35
C THR A 748 -6.20 10.58 20.56
N GLN A 749 -5.99 11.57 19.69
CA GLN A 749 -4.73 11.68 18.92
C GLN A 749 -3.50 11.78 19.83
N GLU A 750 -3.64 12.38 21.01
CA GLU A 750 -2.56 12.49 22.00
C GLU A 750 -2.22 11.13 22.62
N GLU A 751 -3.22 10.26 22.82
CA GLU A 751 -3.01 8.90 23.32
C GLU A 751 -2.37 8.00 22.25
N LEU A 752 -2.79 8.14 20.99
CA LEU A 752 -2.16 7.46 19.85
C LEU A 752 -0.69 7.86 19.73
N GLU A 753 -0.36 9.15 19.81
CA GLU A 753 1.03 9.62 19.76
C GLU A 753 1.88 9.18 20.97
N ARG A 754 1.26 8.98 22.14
CA ARG A 754 1.95 8.61 23.39
C ARG A 754 2.36 7.14 23.43
N ALA A 755 1.48 6.25 22.98
CA ALA A 755 1.69 4.82 23.10
C ALA A 755 2.73 4.34 22.07
N ALA A 756 3.67 3.49 22.47
CA ALA A 756 4.59 2.84 21.55
C ALA A 756 3.99 1.54 20.99
N HIS A 757 3.10 0.92 21.77
CA HIS A 757 2.49 -0.36 21.43
C HIS A 757 0.97 -0.32 21.54
N ASN A 758 0.28 -0.95 20.60
CA ASN A 758 -1.19 -1.00 20.57
C ASN A 758 -1.84 -1.63 21.81
N PHE A 759 -1.12 -2.47 22.54
CA PHE A 759 -1.57 -3.07 23.78
C PHE A 759 -1.42 -2.14 25.01
N GLU A 760 -0.81 -0.98 24.85
CA GLU A 760 -0.67 0.07 25.87
C GLU A 760 -1.74 1.16 25.77
N LEU A 761 -2.51 1.17 24.68
CA LEU A 761 -3.56 2.15 24.42
C LEU A 761 -4.65 2.11 25.49
N LYS A 762 -5.07 3.31 25.93
CA LYS A 762 -6.14 3.52 26.90
C LYS A 762 -7.29 4.26 26.23
N GLU A 763 -8.46 3.62 26.23
CA GLU A 763 -9.65 4.26 25.67
C GLU A 763 -9.99 5.57 26.38
N SER A 764 -10.44 6.52 25.57
CA SER A 764 -11.05 7.76 26.01
C SER A 764 -12.35 7.50 26.79
N ASP A 765 -12.71 8.46 27.63
CA ASP A 765 -14.03 8.57 28.26
C ASP A 765 -15.09 9.15 27.31
N SER A 766 -14.70 9.41 26.06
CA SER A 766 -15.47 10.09 25.02
C SER A 766 -15.46 9.29 23.73
N THR A 767 -16.50 9.43 22.92
CA THR A 767 -16.41 9.17 21.48
C THR A 767 -15.75 10.38 20.83
N VAL A 768 -14.55 10.22 20.27
CA VAL A 768 -13.79 11.32 19.65
C VAL A 768 -14.17 11.38 18.17
N LEU A 769 -14.71 12.52 17.72
CA LEU A 769 -15.09 12.74 16.32
C LEU A 769 -14.33 13.96 15.78
N CYS A 770 -13.56 13.76 14.72
CA CYS A 770 -12.98 14.84 13.92
C CYS A 770 -13.77 15.00 12.63
N LEU A 771 -14.11 16.24 12.29
CA LEU A 771 -14.78 16.64 11.05
C LEU A 771 -13.86 17.61 10.32
N ASP A 772 -13.24 17.17 9.23
CA ASP A 772 -12.13 17.87 8.61
C ASP A 772 -12.51 18.45 7.25
N TYR A 773 -12.17 19.72 7.06
CA TYR A 773 -12.09 20.32 5.73
C TYR A 773 -11.13 19.54 4.84
N ALA A 774 -9.93 19.30 5.38
CA ALA A 774 -8.87 18.57 4.72
C ALA A 774 -7.99 17.87 5.76
N LEU A 775 -7.45 16.73 5.34
CA LEU A 775 -6.46 15.92 6.04
C LEU A 775 -5.35 15.67 5.02
N ASN A 776 -4.10 15.93 5.41
CA ASN A 776 -2.95 15.76 4.54
C ASN A 776 -2.82 14.30 4.08
N GLY A 777 -2.24 14.06 2.91
CA GLY A 777 -1.93 12.72 2.43
C GLY A 777 -1.10 11.90 3.41
N ILE A 778 -1.12 10.58 3.21
CA ILE A 778 -0.36 9.62 4.00
C ILE A 778 1.06 9.45 3.42
N GLY A 779 1.18 9.43 2.09
CA GLY A 779 2.45 9.23 1.38
C GLY A 779 3.14 7.90 1.71
N SER A 780 4.47 7.88 1.52
CA SER A 780 5.34 6.74 1.83
C SER A 780 6.72 7.20 2.34
N ASN A 781 6.77 8.37 2.97
CA ASN A 781 8.02 9.11 3.26
C ASN A 781 8.79 8.58 4.48
N SER A 782 8.38 7.47 5.08
CA SER A 782 9.22 6.73 6.05
C SER A 782 10.52 6.24 5.39
N CYS A 783 10.42 5.82 4.12
CA CYS A 783 11.55 5.70 3.20
C CYS A 783 11.06 5.98 1.77
N GLY A 784 11.24 7.20 1.26
CA GLY A 784 10.88 7.54 -0.12
C GLY A 784 10.47 8.98 -0.33
N PRO A 785 9.61 9.28 -1.31
CA PRO A 785 9.24 10.65 -1.61
C PRO A 785 8.34 11.25 -0.54
N VAL A 786 8.49 12.56 -0.35
CA VAL A 786 7.49 13.39 0.33
C VAL A 786 6.14 13.31 -0.39
N VAL A 787 5.04 13.49 0.36
CA VAL A 787 3.68 13.59 -0.20
C VAL A 787 3.68 14.56 -1.38
N THR A 788 3.07 14.19 -2.50
CA THR A 788 3.04 15.04 -3.71
C THR A 788 2.15 16.26 -3.47
N ASP A 789 2.44 17.36 -4.17
CA ASP A 789 1.76 18.65 -3.90
C ASP A 789 0.23 18.57 -4.05
N LYS A 790 -0.29 17.71 -4.94
CA LYS A 790 -1.75 17.52 -5.12
C LYS A 790 -2.47 16.89 -3.91
N TYR A 791 -1.73 16.30 -2.97
CA TYR A 791 -2.25 15.65 -1.78
C TYR A 791 -1.82 16.33 -0.47
N ARG A 792 -0.98 17.37 -0.57
CA ARG A 792 -0.61 18.20 0.57
C ARG A 792 -1.75 19.13 0.93
N PHE A 793 -1.83 19.46 2.21
CA PHE A 793 -2.74 20.50 2.67
C PHE A 793 -1.97 21.81 2.88
N ASP A 794 -1.69 22.48 1.77
CA ASP A 794 -0.93 23.74 1.70
C ASP A 794 -1.80 24.98 1.49
N ASP A 795 -3.14 24.83 1.52
CA ASP A 795 -4.07 25.94 1.33
C ASP A 795 -3.81 27.08 2.33
N ILE A 796 -3.72 28.30 1.79
CA ILE A 796 -3.57 29.53 2.58
C ILE A 796 -4.93 30.10 2.97
N LYS A 797 -5.95 29.96 2.11
CA LYS A 797 -7.30 30.47 2.34
C LYS A 797 -8.33 29.41 2.00
N PHE A 798 -9.18 29.07 2.96
CA PHE A 798 -10.18 28.05 2.79
C PHE A 798 -11.39 28.29 3.68
N ASP A 799 -12.53 27.73 3.28
CA ASP A 799 -13.82 27.85 3.96
C ASP A 799 -14.39 26.47 4.28
N PHE A 800 -14.71 26.25 5.56
CA PHE A 800 -15.31 25.01 6.05
C PHE A 800 -16.72 25.27 6.60
N ASP A 801 -17.73 24.77 5.88
CA ASP A 801 -19.14 24.85 6.27
C ASP A 801 -19.64 23.47 6.67
N ILE A 802 -20.09 23.30 7.93
CA ILE A 802 -20.61 22.03 8.44
C ILE A 802 -21.84 22.27 9.32
N SER A 803 -22.83 21.39 9.24
CA SER A 803 -24.00 21.40 10.13
C SER A 803 -23.96 20.22 11.09
N ILE A 804 -24.10 20.52 12.38
CA ILE A 804 -24.13 19.55 13.48
C ILE A 804 -25.53 19.58 14.10
N ILE A 805 -26.22 18.45 14.02
CA ILE A 805 -27.64 18.34 14.30
C ILE A 805 -27.87 17.24 15.35
N PRO A 806 -28.17 17.59 16.61
CA PRO A 806 -28.59 16.61 17.60
C PRO A 806 -30.04 16.19 17.36
N PHE A 807 -30.35 14.93 17.69
CA PHE A 807 -31.69 14.37 17.60
C PHE A 807 -31.95 13.33 18.69
N VAL A 808 -33.23 13.07 18.93
CA VAL A 808 -33.76 11.99 19.78
C VAL A 808 -34.70 11.12 18.94
N LYS A 809 -34.66 9.81 19.14
CA LYS A 809 -35.46 8.81 18.40
C LYS A 809 -36.83 8.59 19.02
#